data_AF-A0A3P8ZSL0-F1
#
_entry.id   AF-A0A3P8ZSL0-F1
#
_cell.length_a   1.000
_cell.length_b   1.000
_cell.length_c   1.000
_cell.angle_alpha   90.00
_cell.angle_beta   90.00
_cell.angle_gamma   90.00
#
_symmetry.space_group_name_H-M   'P 1'
#
loop_
_entity.id
_entity.type
_entity.pdbx_description
1 polymer ?
#
loop_
_entity_poly.entity_id
_entity_poly.type
_entity_poly.pdbx_seq_one_letter_code
_entity_poly.pdbx_strand_id
1 'polypeptide(L)'
;MGFGKAVYKSSLMVCISFSASKVGNQTEMLLRRLWTLRRRYCSGPLLLLGVAVCLFYQTLMTARSRFKGNPLAVDESNKSIMTASAAEVSDEVLLNDPVKLISVLEDLERKRDIKGCTQNRSRRVMRAVVLTGQHSATDTEVQLYRWVLEQRGYEVSLSRYAETSAALKYKNGGSNWNVLVCLTGSEKSCLRRVFFSHLHPHQKVNIIPGLVEAFSDVGGLCHFQTDSRLAGLALPISPTACGLDRTEHGVVPIEAQGDWGSAVPTLNSSRSPGLVAMVNVYVLVTSVTPLTVFLHHSGLVRTNESTNSHTTQLKSFFLLHLGPGASNKALGHVKEVIGQVLRAAALTNEEPNSKHRCLLCFQLMTFTLQFSGSIMPIIVKAEIDLHFEGLREQGFDRQITKELILEDALLFLLPAHNGLGHPKSPLDMKTEQRCFLRQYGGCEGTYGLCLTEDQTLLLIQFLCQLRTPGPFELLYPTASPERSSTQDILSQAFTTTKESGSRLRLSVLLDKVCFYYSKQGYRSDDAETQTEQDKNQHFPGNREHCVDPHLKQLYTDPPLILSPPFNPSVKEYHAEVAFDVVTLRLRPEPINSACHIHLDEHRGPREANYPVGLGNSKINILVTDESDNTEPVVMTIYILHMYRESRPSLPMFGDHVMCGFVQDCGLVVQPDQPCGLEPYFGPQSIGNTQAPTQPCMSGDVLGRWVVPCLSCADNRTCDWREVAWQPDGCYHPFLDLPLLQECMRDKKVMFIGDSTNRGMMYFLMERVNSSLEDWGKAHDSLVYHNVNQGHTHVSYSYYPQFWLEKNHRPTFQRALEQLIQSSRPLENSHRTVLVAGGVQWLSANHLRILKEVLEREELQNIMVVVKSLGMGFHLPVDGIHSLSPRGVQELYKENKNIITTAKQYGYEVIDTLILTMGRYKEFLQGRCACHFHEVEKLSFSKAPLHRKMKILQHFQEPGTETSGIKTGFSDQPTLQDQDKWAGSNSSTYHVRGAVNQVYSHILLSRLCMSDIKN
;
A
#
# COMPACT_ATOMS: atom_id res chain seq x y z
N MET A 1 39.30 -20.54 50.02
CA MET A 1 39.18 -19.14 50.47
C MET A 1 38.61 -18.33 49.30
N GLY A 2 37.65 -17.41 49.43
CA GLY A 2 36.80 -17.13 50.60
C GLY A 2 36.03 -15.80 50.45
N PHE A 3 34.70 -15.87 50.24
CA PHE A 3 33.71 -14.77 50.20
C PHE A 3 33.90 -13.68 49.10
N GLY A 4 32.83 -13.07 48.57
CA GLY A 4 31.40 -13.36 48.75
C GLY A 4 30.47 -12.38 48.01
N LYS A 5 29.19 -12.75 47.85
CA LYS A 5 28.07 -11.88 47.40
C LYS A 5 26.77 -12.34 48.08
N ALA A 6 25.85 -11.41 48.35
CA ALA A 6 24.47 -11.66 48.78
C ALA A 6 23.48 -11.02 47.78
N VAL A 7 22.51 -11.75 47.21
CA VAL A 7 21.11 -11.97 47.68
C VAL A 7 20.36 -10.64 47.87
N TYR A 8 19.28 -10.35 47.12
CA TYR A 8 17.86 -10.62 47.43
C TYR A 8 17.00 -10.33 46.16
N LYS A 9 15.86 -10.98 45.85
CA LYS A 9 15.24 -12.21 46.38
C LYS A 9 14.23 -12.79 45.36
N SER A 10 14.09 -14.11 45.29
CA SER A 10 13.01 -14.82 44.57
C SER A 10 12.66 -16.13 45.29
N SER A 11 11.42 -16.63 45.20
CA SER A 11 10.88 -17.74 46.02
C SER A 11 9.52 -18.22 45.48
N LEU A 12 9.05 -19.47 45.58
CA LEU A 12 9.54 -20.84 45.95
C LEU A 12 8.32 -21.79 45.72
N MET A 13 8.31 -23.10 45.40
CA MET A 13 9.24 -24.19 44.98
C MET A 13 8.33 -25.32 44.34
N VAL A 14 8.72 -26.15 43.35
CA VAL A 14 9.52 -27.42 43.41
C VAL A 14 8.89 -28.52 44.31
N CYS A 15 8.78 -29.83 43.97
CA CYS A 15 8.99 -30.63 42.73
C CYS A 15 8.58 -32.12 42.90
N ILE A 16 8.53 -32.85 41.76
CA ILE A 16 8.93 -34.27 41.56
C ILE A 16 8.07 -35.44 42.14
N SER A 17 8.16 -36.57 41.41
CA SER A 17 7.51 -37.90 41.49
C SER A 17 7.92 -38.76 42.71
N PHE A 18 7.35 -39.94 43.05
CA PHE A 18 6.91 -41.11 42.24
C PHE A 18 5.66 -41.86 42.82
N SER A 19 5.32 -43.04 42.25
CA SER A 19 4.02 -43.74 42.38
C SER A 19 4.08 -45.10 43.10
N ALA A 20 2.98 -45.50 43.80
CA ALA A 20 2.73 -46.90 44.23
C ALA A 20 1.23 -47.27 44.44
N SER A 21 0.77 -48.30 43.72
CA SER A 21 -0.32 -49.28 43.97
C SER A 21 -1.45 -49.10 45.02
N LYS A 22 -2.70 -48.92 44.54
CA LYS A 22 -3.78 -49.95 44.44
C LYS A 22 -4.16 -50.85 45.65
N VAL A 23 -5.37 -50.65 46.21
CA VAL A 23 -6.39 -51.66 46.66
C VAL A 23 -7.80 -51.02 46.51
N GLY A 24 -8.90 -51.78 46.38
CA GLY A 24 -10.26 -51.22 46.42
C GLY A 24 -11.42 -52.25 46.48
N ASN A 25 -12.63 -51.77 46.81
CA ASN A 25 -13.97 -52.34 46.60
C ASN A 25 -15.01 -51.22 46.87
N GLN A 26 -16.07 -51.02 46.07
CA GLN A 26 -17.38 -51.72 46.05
C GLN A 26 -18.22 -51.65 47.34
N THR A 27 -19.32 -50.87 47.29
CA THR A 27 -20.76 -51.14 47.61
C THR A 27 -21.44 -49.77 47.77
N GLU A 28 -22.60 -49.38 47.21
CA GLU A 28 -23.87 -50.03 46.80
C GLU A 28 -25.05 -49.80 47.79
N MET A 29 -26.19 -49.36 47.25
CA MET A 29 -27.60 -49.42 47.70
C MET A 29 -28.11 -48.91 49.09
N LEU A 30 -29.20 -48.11 48.95
CA LEU A 30 -30.48 -48.11 49.71
C LEU A 30 -30.61 -47.86 51.24
N LEU A 31 -31.31 -46.76 51.53
CA LEU A 31 -32.59 -46.67 52.30
C LEU A 31 -32.64 -46.79 53.85
N ARG A 32 -33.58 -45.98 54.39
CA ARG A 32 -34.51 -46.20 55.54
C ARG A 32 -34.13 -45.82 57.00
N ARG A 33 -35.04 -44.97 57.53
CA ARG A 33 -35.43 -44.61 58.93
C ARG A 33 -34.87 -43.26 59.41
N LEU A 34 -35.64 -42.19 59.69
CA LEU A 34 -36.99 -41.93 60.28
C LEU A 34 -37.05 -41.88 61.82
N TRP A 35 -37.73 -40.82 62.30
CA TRP A 35 -38.32 -40.56 63.64
C TRP A 35 -37.35 -39.96 64.71
N THR A 36 -37.72 -38.99 65.57
CA THR A 36 -39.06 -38.36 65.83
C THR A 36 -39.02 -36.97 66.54
N LEU A 37 -40.04 -36.14 66.25
CA LEU A 37 -40.78 -35.18 67.14
C LEU A 37 -40.05 -34.16 68.07
N ARG A 38 -40.25 -32.85 67.81
CA ARG A 38 -41.29 -31.97 68.45
C ARG A 38 -41.32 -30.59 67.74
N ARG A 39 -42.44 -30.04 67.23
CA ARG A 39 -43.67 -29.50 67.87
C ARG A 39 -43.49 -28.14 68.58
N ARG A 40 -43.87 -27.02 67.95
CA ARG A 40 -44.99 -26.13 68.38
C ARG A 40 -45.23 -24.88 67.49
N TYR A 41 -46.50 -24.71 67.10
CA TYR A 41 -47.27 -23.48 66.76
C TYR A 41 -46.85 -22.49 65.67
N CYS A 42 -47.89 -21.98 65.00
CA CYS A 42 -47.83 -21.00 63.91
C CYS A 42 -48.28 -19.61 64.39
N SER A 43 -47.71 -18.57 63.78
CA SER A 43 -48.44 -17.34 63.44
C SER A 43 -48.63 -17.34 61.91
N GLY A 44 -49.64 -16.75 61.31
CA GLY A 44 -50.62 -15.76 61.79
C GLY A 44 -51.03 -14.86 60.61
N PRO A 45 -50.06 -14.23 59.89
CA PRO A 45 -50.36 -13.33 58.77
C PRO A 45 -50.53 -14.03 57.41
N LEU A 46 -49.76 -15.08 57.12
CA LEU A 46 -49.61 -15.62 55.76
C LEU A 46 -50.86 -16.30 55.18
N LEU A 47 -51.71 -16.88 56.03
CA LEU A 47 -52.92 -17.61 55.59
C LEU A 47 -54.03 -16.64 55.14
N LEU A 48 -54.09 -15.44 55.71
CA LEU A 48 -55.03 -14.39 55.30
C LEU A 48 -54.69 -13.81 53.92
N LEU A 49 -53.40 -13.72 53.58
CA LEU A 49 -52.95 -13.22 52.28
C LEU A 49 -53.42 -14.14 51.13
N GLY A 50 -53.35 -15.46 51.32
CA GLY A 50 -53.84 -16.43 50.34
C GLY A 50 -55.35 -16.34 50.09
N VAL A 51 -56.14 -16.20 51.16
CA VAL A 51 -57.61 -16.05 51.06
C VAL A 51 -57.98 -14.74 50.35
N ALA A 52 -57.28 -13.64 50.64
CA ALA A 52 -57.49 -12.36 49.96
C ALA A 52 -57.27 -12.45 48.44
N VAL A 53 -56.18 -13.10 48.00
CA VAL A 53 -55.88 -13.28 46.57
C VAL A 53 -56.93 -14.18 45.88
N CYS A 54 -57.38 -15.26 46.52
CA CYS A 54 -58.43 -16.12 45.97
C CYS A 54 -59.78 -15.39 45.82
N LEU A 55 -60.18 -14.58 46.82
CA LEU A 55 -61.41 -13.78 46.74
C LEU A 55 -61.33 -12.70 45.65
N PHE A 56 -60.18 -12.03 45.50
CA PHE A 56 -59.96 -11.04 44.44
C PHE A 56 -59.99 -11.67 43.04
N TYR A 57 -59.51 -12.91 42.88
CA TYR A 57 -59.59 -13.64 41.63
C TYR A 57 -61.03 -14.05 41.29
N GLN A 58 -61.82 -14.51 42.27
CA GLN A 58 -63.22 -14.87 42.05
C GLN A 58 -64.08 -13.65 41.68
N THR A 59 -63.94 -12.51 42.36
CA THR A 59 -64.72 -11.30 42.02
C THR A 59 -64.40 -10.80 40.61
N LEU A 60 -63.12 -10.79 40.20
CA LEU A 60 -62.70 -10.39 38.85
C LEU A 60 -63.30 -11.30 37.76
N MET A 61 -63.36 -12.61 38.00
CA MET A 61 -63.95 -13.57 37.06
C MET A 61 -65.48 -13.46 37.00
N THR A 62 -66.18 -13.20 38.11
CA THR A 62 -67.64 -12.98 38.11
C THR A 62 -68.06 -11.62 37.54
N ALA A 63 -67.20 -10.59 37.60
CA ALA A 63 -67.45 -9.33 36.93
C ALA A 63 -67.40 -9.48 35.40
N ARG A 64 -66.47 -10.32 34.90
CA ARG A 64 -66.28 -10.57 33.47
C ARG A 64 -67.41 -11.38 32.82
N SER A 65 -68.28 -12.02 33.60
CA SER A 65 -69.41 -12.83 33.10
C SER A 65 -70.77 -12.12 33.08
N ARG A 66 -70.85 -10.83 33.45
CA ARG A 66 -72.13 -10.06 33.46
C ARG A 66 -72.35 -9.11 32.28
N PHE A 67 -71.33 -8.85 31.45
CA PHE A 67 -71.50 -8.13 30.17
C PHE A 67 -71.64 -9.11 29.00
N LYS A 68 -72.74 -9.89 29.01
CA LYS A 68 -73.21 -10.70 27.88
C LYS A 68 -74.73 -10.53 27.73
N GLY A 69 -75.14 -9.36 27.24
CA GLY A 69 -76.45 -9.19 26.62
C GLY A 69 -76.39 -9.67 25.18
N ASN A 70 -77.40 -10.41 24.72
CA ASN A 70 -77.42 -10.96 23.36
C ASN A 70 -77.54 -9.85 22.31
N PRO A 71 -76.67 -9.81 21.29
CA PRO A 71 -77.06 -9.36 19.96
C PRO A 71 -78.01 -10.38 19.35
N LEU A 72 -79.00 -9.91 18.58
CA LEU A 72 -79.75 -10.76 17.65
C LEU A 72 -78.82 -11.20 16.50
N ALA A 73 -79.18 -12.29 15.82
CA ALA A 73 -78.44 -12.75 14.66
C ALA A 73 -78.48 -11.70 13.54
N VAL A 74 -77.29 -11.27 13.10
CA VAL A 74 -77.06 -10.40 11.93
C VAL A 74 -75.88 -11.00 11.16
N ASP A 75 -75.98 -10.96 9.83
CA ASP A 75 -75.19 -11.77 8.90
C ASP A 75 -73.67 -11.57 9.01
N GLU A 76 -72.89 -12.67 9.05
CA GLU A 76 -71.43 -12.66 9.28
C GLU A 76 -70.63 -12.67 7.95
N SER A 77 -71.20 -12.09 6.90
CA SER A 77 -70.64 -12.08 5.53
C SER A 77 -69.84 -10.82 5.17
N ASN A 78 -70.15 -9.65 5.74
CA ASN A 78 -69.68 -8.35 5.24
C ASN A 78 -68.51 -7.70 6.01
N LYS A 79 -67.98 -8.32 7.07
CA LYS A 79 -67.04 -7.64 7.98
C LYS A 79 -65.58 -7.64 7.55
N SER A 80 -65.15 -8.61 6.73
CA SER A 80 -63.79 -8.68 6.16
C SER A 80 -63.55 -7.64 5.05
N ILE A 81 -64.62 -7.24 4.35
CA ILE A 81 -64.55 -6.36 3.17
C ILE A 81 -64.24 -4.91 3.59
N MET A 82 -64.90 -4.38 4.63
CA MET A 82 -64.71 -2.99 5.06
C MET A 82 -63.33 -2.69 5.68
N THR A 83 -62.65 -3.68 6.25
CA THR A 83 -61.29 -3.50 6.78
C THR A 83 -60.22 -3.52 5.69
N ALA A 84 -60.46 -4.21 4.57
CA ALA A 84 -59.58 -4.16 3.40
C ALA A 84 -59.69 -2.79 2.71
N SER A 85 -60.91 -2.33 2.42
CA SER A 85 -61.12 -1.05 1.72
C SER A 85 -60.61 0.16 2.51
N ALA A 86 -60.69 0.17 3.84
CA ALA A 86 -60.16 1.26 4.66
C ALA A 86 -58.61 1.37 4.61
N ALA A 87 -57.91 0.24 4.49
CA ALA A 87 -56.47 0.20 4.29
C ALA A 87 -56.11 0.67 2.87
N GLU A 88 -56.83 0.21 1.85
CA GLU A 88 -56.56 0.53 0.45
C GLU A 88 -56.83 2.00 0.12
N VAL A 89 -57.92 2.59 0.64
CA VAL A 89 -58.21 4.03 0.52
C VAL A 89 -57.18 4.90 1.26
N SER A 90 -56.55 4.39 2.33
CA SER A 90 -55.48 5.11 3.03
C SER A 90 -54.15 5.04 2.29
N ASP A 91 -53.80 3.87 1.74
CA ASP A 91 -52.64 3.69 0.87
C ASP A 91 -52.79 4.53 -0.41
N GLU A 92 -53.97 4.60 -1.06
CA GLU A 92 -54.20 5.43 -2.26
C GLU A 92 -53.86 6.92 -2.05
N VAL A 93 -54.23 7.50 -0.90
CA VAL A 93 -53.96 8.91 -0.59
C VAL A 93 -52.46 9.19 -0.40
N LEU A 94 -51.68 8.22 0.09
CA LEU A 94 -50.21 8.32 0.21
C LEU A 94 -49.49 7.94 -1.08
N LEU A 95 -50.08 7.06 -1.89
CA LEU A 95 -49.62 6.73 -3.23
C LEU A 95 -49.79 7.92 -4.20
N ASN A 96 -50.74 8.81 -3.96
CA ASN A 96 -51.01 9.98 -4.80
C ASN A 96 -50.31 11.28 -4.33
N ASP A 97 -49.67 11.29 -3.15
CA ASP A 97 -48.88 12.42 -2.65
C ASP A 97 -47.48 11.96 -2.17
N PRO A 98 -46.44 12.09 -3.02
CA PRO A 98 -45.09 11.71 -2.64
C PRO A 98 -44.46 12.65 -1.59
N VAL A 99 -44.88 13.92 -1.48
CA VAL A 99 -44.37 14.86 -0.46
C VAL A 99 -44.77 14.36 0.93
N LYS A 100 -46.03 13.95 1.06
CA LYS A 100 -46.56 13.35 2.27
C LYS A 100 -45.85 12.03 2.60
N LEU A 101 -45.58 11.17 1.61
CA LEU A 101 -44.82 9.93 1.84
C LEU A 101 -43.42 10.20 2.41
N ILE A 102 -42.65 11.15 1.86
CA ILE A 102 -41.32 11.50 2.38
C ILE A 102 -41.41 12.01 3.81
N SER A 103 -42.28 12.99 4.10
CA SER A 103 -42.40 13.56 5.45
C SER A 103 -42.77 12.53 6.53
N VAL A 104 -43.53 11.49 6.18
CA VAL A 104 -43.83 10.36 7.09
C VAL A 104 -42.60 9.48 7.31
N LEU A 105 -41.81 9.19 6.28
CA LEU A 105 -40.57 8.40 6.42
C LEU A 105 -39.50 9.15 7.24
N GLU A 106 -39.36 10.47 7.07
CA GLU A 106 -38.44 11.29 7.87
C GLU A 106 -38.86 11.43 9.34
N ASP A 107 -40.17 11.49 9.62
CA ASP A 107 -40.70 11.49 10.98
C ASP A 107 -40.50 10.11 11.65
N LEU A 108 -40.63 9.01 10.89
CA LEU A 108 -40.31 7.65 11.34
C LEU A 108 -38.81 7.46 11.62
N GLU A 109 -37.94 7.99 10.76
CA GLU A 109 -36.48 8.03 10.97
C GLU A 109 -36.14 8.79 12.27
N ARG A 110 -36.58 10.04 12.39
CA ARG A 110 -36.33 10.89 13.57
C ARG A 110 -36.82 10.26 14.87
N LYS A 111 -37.98 9.59 14.83
CA LYS A 111 -38.53 8.85 15.99
C LYS A 111 -37.76 7.57 16.32
N ARG A 112 -37.10 6.94 15.34
CA ARG A 112 -36.23 5.77 15.57
C ARG A 112 -34.99 6.18 16.37
N ASP A 113 -34.37 7.30 16.02
CA ASP A 113 -33.21 7.84 16.73
C ASP A 113 -33.54 8.25 18.17
N ILE A 114 -34.63 9.00 18.38
CA ILE A 114 -35.08 9.42 19.72
C ILE A 114 -35.40 8.19 20.62
N LYS A 115 -35.98 7.14 20.03
CA LYS A 115 -36.22 5.86 20.73
C LYS A 115 -34.93 5.13 21.07
N GLY A 116 -33.91 5.22 20.22
CA GLY A 116 -32.55 4.73 20.51
C GLY A 116 -31.90 5.44 21.70
N CYS A 117 -31.97 6.78 21.73
CA CYS A 117 -31.43 7.60 22.81
C CYS A 117 -32.11 7.36 24.18
N THR A 118 -33.42 7.09 24.18
CA THR A 118 -34.19 6.93 25.43
C THR A 118 -34.15 5.53 26.02
N GLN A 119 -33.91 4.48 25.21
CA GLN A 119 -33.92 3.09 25.71
C GLN A 119 -32.58 2.57 26.23
N ASN A 120 -31.48 3.33 26.19
CA ASN A 120 -30.23 2.86 26.80
C ASN A 120 -29.27 3.97 27.29
N ARG A 121 -29.22 4.19 28.61
CA ARG A 121 -28.18 5.02 29.26
C ARG A 121 -26.81 4.35 29.30
N SER A 122 -26.71 3.06 28.95
CA SER A 122 -25.45 2.39 28.65
C SER A 122 -25.14 2.48 27.16
N ARG A 123 -24.03 3.15 26.82
CA ARG A 123 -23.45 3.27 25.47
C ARG A 123 -23.29 1.87 24.87
N ARG A 124 -24.16 1.45 23.93
CA ARG A 124 -23.98 0.18 23.22
C ARG A 124 -22.75 0.33 22.34
N VAL A 125 -21.70 -0.43 22.65
CA VAL A 125 -20.53 -0.54 21.78
C VAL A 125 -20.97 -1.28 20.53
N MET A 126 -20.98 -0.59 19.40
CA MET A 126 -21.23 -1.19 18.09
C MET A 126 -20.04 -2.09 17.75
N ARG A 127 -20.28 -3.29 17.23
CA ARG A 127 -19.23 -4.28 16.98
C ARG A 127 -19.19 -4.69 15.52
N ALA A 128 -18.00 -4.67 14.94
CA ALA A 128 -17.75 -5.18 13.60
C ALA A 128 -16.80 -6.38 13.65
N VAL A 129 -17.07 -7.40 12.84
CA VAL A 129 -16.20 -8.57 12.70
C VAL A 129 -15.71 -8.61 11.27
N VAL A 130 -14.39 -8.68 11.08
CA VAL A 130 -13.77 -8.86 9.75
C VAL A 130 -13.15 -10.25 9.71
N LEU A 131 -13.64 -11.07 8.76
CA LEU A 131 -13.13 -12.41 8.49
C LEU A 131 -12.12 -12.33 7.34
N THR A 132 -10.83 -12.48 7.67
CA THR A 132 -9.72 -12.22 6.76
C THR A 132 -9.44 -13.36 5.79
N GLY A 133 -10.00 -14.55 6.00
CA GLY A 133 -9.78 -15.71 5.13
C GLY A 133 -8.30 -16.08 5.03
N GLN A 134 -7.72 -15.85 3.85
CA GLN A 134 -6.29 -16.05 3.57
C GLN A 134 -5.43 -14.80 3.86
N HIS A 135 -6.04 -13.60 3.93
CA HIS A 135 -5.33 -12.34 4.10
C HIS A 135 -4.63 -12.23 5.47
N SER A 136 -3.46 -11.59 5.45
CA SER A 136 -2.69 -11.26 6.65
C SER A 136 -3.35 -10.14 7.46
N ALA A 137 -3.01 -10.00 8.74
CA ALA A 137 -3.51 -8.87 9.54
C ALA A 137 -2.95 -7.51 9.09
N THR A 138 -1.82 -7.51 8.37
CA THR A 138 -1.12 -6.33 7.83
C THR A 138 -1.48 -6.04 6.37
N ASP A 139 -2.38 -6.81 5.78
CA ASP A 139 -2.90 -6.60 4.43
C ASP A 139 -3.66 -5.27 4.36
N THR A 140 -3.45 -4.46 3.32
CA THR A 140 -4.00 -3.10 3.28
C THR A 140 -5.52 -3.11 3.16
N GLU A 141 -6.12 -4.13 2.54
CA GLU A 141 -7.58 -4.31 2.55
C GLU A 141 -8.11 -4.58 3.97
N VAL A 142 -7.41 -5.40 4.76
CA VAL A 142 -7.75 -5.67 6.17
C VAL A 142 -7.60 -4.41 7.02
N GLN A 143 -6.55 -3.61 6.78
CA GLN A 143 -6.33 -2.33 7.47
C GLN A 143 -7.36 -1.28 7.08
N LEU A 144 -7.74 -1.18 5.80
CA LEU A 144 -8.78 -0.27 5.32
C LEU A 144 -10.13 -0.57 5.96
N TYR A 145 -10.61 -1.82 5.87
CA TYR A 145 -11.86 -2.23 6.50
C TYR A 145 -11.85 -1.90 7.99
N ARG A 146 -10.75 -2.22 8.68
CA ARG A 146 -10.57 -1.90 10.09
C ARG A 146 -10.64 -0.39 10.36
N TRP A 147 -9.89 0.42 9.63
CA TRP A 147 -9.80 1.86 9.82
C TRP A 147 -11.15 2.54 9.57
N VAL A 148 -11.83 2.26 8.45
CA VAL A 148 -13.15 2.86 8.17
C VAL A 148 -14.18 2.47 9.23
N LEU A 149 -14.17 1.22 9.71
CA LEU A 149 -15.06 0.76 10.78
C LEU A 149 -14.74 1.43 12.13
N GLU A 150 -13.46 1.55 12.50
CA GLU A 150 -13.05 2.27 13.72
C GLU A 150 -13.42 3.77 13.65
N GLN A 151 -13.23 4.43 12.50
CA GLN A 151 -13.65 5.82 12.25
C GLN A 151 -15.18 6.01 12.34
N ARG A 152 -15.97 5.03 11.89
CA ARG A 152 -17.44 5.03 12.07
C ARG A 152 -17.89 4.63 13.48
N GLY A 153 -16.96 4.35 14.40
CA GLY A 153 -17.23 4.12 15.82
C GLY A 153 -17.49 2.67 16.22
N TYR A 154 -17.05 1.69 15.43
CA TYR A 154 -17.18 0.26 15.72
C TYR A 154 -15.95 -0.31 16.44
N GLU A 155 -16.17 -1.16 17.44
CA GLU A 155 -15.15 -2.06 17.99
C GLU A 155 -14.91 -3.19 16.98
N VAL A 156 -13.75 -3.19 16.31
CA VAL A 156 -13.40 -4.15 15.26
C VAL A 156 -12.71 -5.39 15.84
N SER A 157 -13.20 -6.58 15.44
CA SER A 157 -12.59 -7.87 15.78
C SER A 157 -12.17 -8.60 14.51
N LEU A 158 -10.87 -8.85 14.33
CA LEU A 158 -10.34 -9.66 13.24
C LEU A 158 -10.39 -11.17 13.58
N SER A 159 -10.71 -12.02 12.60
CA SER A 159 -10.54 -13.47 12.70
C SER A 159 -10.32 -14.07 11.30
N ARG A 160 -9.79 -15.29 11.16
CA ARG A 160 -9.64 -15.90 9.82
C ARG A 160 -10.98 -16.40 9.26
N TYR A 161 -11.74 -17.14 10.07
CA TYR A 161 -13.00 -17.78 9.65
C TYR A 161 -14.10 -17.64 10.73
N ALA A 162 -15.36 -17.88 10.36
CA ALA A 162 -16.49 -17.75 11.27
C ALA A 162 -16.41 -18.74 12.46
N GLU A 163 -15.82 -19.92 12.23
CA GLU A 163 -15.63 -20.98 13.21
C GLU A 163 -14.58 -20.62 14.28
N THR A 164 -13.56 -19.82 13.94
CA THR A 164 -12.53 -19.38 14.90
C THR A 164 -13.02 -18.23 15.76
N SER A 165 -13.78 -17.29 15.19
CA SER A 165 -14.26 -16.08 15.87
C SER A 165 -14.99 -16.37 17.19
N ALA A 166 -14.58 -15.68 18.26
CA ALA A 166 -15.28 -15.71 19.55
C ALA A 166 -16.56 -14.83 19.52
N ALA A 167 -16.55 -13.73 18.76
CA ALA A 167 -17.66 -12.79 18.64
C ALA A 167 -18.89 -13.39 17.93
N LEU A 168 -18.69 -14.39 17.06
CA LEU A 168 -19.76 -15.07 16.32
C LEU A 168 -20.27 -16.35 17.01
N LYS A 169 -19.67 -16.77 18.14
CA LYS A 169 -20.04 -18.03 18.81
C LYS A 169 -21.30 -17.88 19.64
N TYR A 170 -22.41 -18.39 19.09
CA TYR A 170 -23.70 -18.49 19.75
C TYR A 170 -23.60 -19.23 21.10
N LYS A 171 -23.78 -18.49 22.20
CA LYS A 171 -24.05 -19.02 23.55
C LYS A 171 -25.22 -18.25 24.15
N ASN A 172 -26.37 -18.92 24.26
CA ASN A 172 -27.59 -18.48 24.95
C ASN A 172 -28.03 -17.02 24.70
N GLY A 173 -28.58 -16.74 23.51
CA GLY A 173 -29.62 -15.70 23.38
C GLY A 173 -29.26 -14.38 22.68
N GLY A 174 -28.08 -14.25 22.05
CA GLY A 174 -27.82 -13.11 21.15
C GLY A 174 -26.37 -13.01 20.70
N SER A 175 -26.15 -12.80 19.40
CA SER A 175 -24.82 -12.52 18.84
C SER A 175 -24.56 -11.01 18.84
N ASN A 176 -23.66 -10.54 19.71
CA ASN A 176 -23.42 -9.11 19.93
C ASN A 176 -22.47 -8.50 18.86
N TRP A 177 -22.95 -8.42 17.61
CA TRP A 177 -22.27 -7.77 16.47
C TRP A 177 -23.28 -7.10 15.53
N ASN A 178 -22.83 -6.05 14.84
CA ASN A 178 -23.62 -5.17 13.97
C ASN A 178 -23.22 -5.27 12.49
N VAL A 179 -21.92 -5.37 12.21
CA VAL A 179 -21.38 -5.52 10.85
C VAL A 179 -20.51 -6.78 10.79
N LEU A 180 -20.68 -7.58 9.74
CA LEU A 180 -19.81 -8.70 9.41
C LEU A 180 -19.24 -8.47 8.00
N VAL A 181 -17.92 -8.46 7.90
CA VAL A 181 -17.19 -8.43 6.62
C VAL A 181 -16.56 -9.79 6.41
N CYS A 182 -16.74 -10.34 5.22
CA CYS A 182 -16.15 -11.57 4.73
C CYS A 182 -15.24 -11.19 3.57
N LEU A 183 -13.91 -11.29 3.73
CA LEU A 183 -12.95 -11.08 2.66
C LEU A 183 -12.78 -12.34 1.80
N THR A 184 -12.07 -12.22 0.68
CA THR A 184 -11.94 -13.32 -0.27
C THR A 184 -11.33 -14.58 0.35
N GLY A 185 -11.90 -15.75 0.00
CA GLY A 185 -11.60 -17.03 0.62
C GLY A 185 -12.24 -17.27 2.00
N SER A 186 -13.01 -16.30 2.54
CA SER A 186 -13.82 -16.49 3.77
C SER A 186 -15.34 -16.56 3.51
N GLU A 187 -15.80 -16.17 2.32
CA GLU A 187 -17.21 -16.17 1.90
C GLU A 187 -17.84 -17.56 2.07
N LYS A 188 -17.09 -18.61 1.70
CA LYS A 188 -17.50 -20.01 1.84
C LYS A 188 -17.63 -20.46 3.31
N SER A 189 -16.96 -19.80 4.27
CA SER A 189 -17.23 -19.96 5.72
C SER A 189 -18.49 -19.17 6.11
N CYS A 190 -18.63 -17.92 5.66
CA CYS A 190 -19.80 -17.09 5.94
C CYS A 190 -21.12 -17.74 5.49
N LEU A 191 -21.21 -18.18 4.23
CA LEU A 191 -22.39 -18.84 3.66
C LEU A 191 -22.74 -20.17 4.34
N ARG A 192 -21.75 -20.88 4.90
CA ARG A 192 -21.95 -22.17 5.61
C ARG A 192 -22.26 -22.02 7.11
N ARG A 193 -21.89 -20.89 7.72
CA ARG A 193 -21.86 -20.75 9.19
C ARG A 193 -22.75 -19.63 9.73
N VAL A 194 -23.08 -18.63 8.92
CA VAL A 194 -24.02 -17.55 9.27
C VAL A 194 -25.40 -17.93 8.79
N PHE A 195 -26.37 -18.04 9.70
CA PHE A 195 -27.76 -18.28 9.33
C PHE A 195 -28.41 -16.97 8.89
N PHE A 196 -28.35 -16.65 7.59
CA PHE A 196 -28.91 -15.42 7.03
C PHE A 196 -30.42 -15.24 7.30
N SER A 197 -31.18 -16.33 7.53
CA SER A 197 -32.59 -16.30 7.99
C SER A 197 -32.81 -15.80 9.42
N HIS A 198 -31.75 -15.75 10.24
CA HIS A 198 -31.82 -15.46 11.68
C HIS A 198 -31.01 -14.20 12.06
N LEU A 199 -30.59 -13.42 11.07
CA LEU A 199 -29.96 -12.12 11.31
C LEU A 199 -30.99 -11.15 11.91
N HIS A 200 -30.58 -10.42 12.94
CA HIS A 200 -31.42 -9.36 13.48
C HIS A 200 -31.52 -8.20 12.46
N PRO A 201 -32.63 -7.46 12.40
CA PRO A 201 -32.81 -6.39 11.41
C PRO A 201 -31.74 -5.28 11.41
N HIS A 202 -30.90 -5.17 12.43
CA HIS A 202 -29.80 -4.20 12.50
C HIS A 202 -28.43 -4.74 12.04
N GLN A 203 -28.36 -5.99 11.56
CA GLN A 203 -27.10 -6.65 11.19
C GLN A 203 -26.84 -6.55 9.69
N LYS A 204 -25.63 -6.09 9.31
CA LYS A 204 -25.17 -5.97 7.92
C LYS A 204 -24.11 -7.02 7.58
N VAL A 205 -24.14 -7.57 6.37
CA VAL A 205 -23.09 -8.44 5.82
C VAL A 205 -22.76 -8.02 4.39
N ASN A 206 -21.50 -8.08 3.96
CA ASN A 206 -21.05 -7.75 2.60
C ASN A 206 -21.29 -8.88 1.56
N ILE A 207 -22.25 -9.78 1.82
CA ILE A 207 -22.60 -10.91 0.95
C ILE A 207 -24.12 -10.98 0.85
N ILE A 208 -24.64 -11.09 -0.37
CA ILE A 208 -26.05 -11.42 -0.64
C ILE A 208 -26.09 -12.86 -1.21
N PRO A 209 -26.55 -13.87 -0.44
CA PRO A 209 -26.46 -15.27 -0.86
C PRO A 209 -27.09 -15.56 -2.24
N GLY A 210 -28.26 -14.96 -2.52
CA GLY A 210 -28.95 -15.13 -3.81
C GLY A 210 -28.24 -14.50 -5.01
N LEU A 211 -27.28 -13.58 -4.82
CA LEU A 211 -26.41 -13.09 -5.90
C LEU A 211 -25.19 -14.00 -6.07
N VAL A 212 -24.57 -14.46 -4.98
CA VAL A 212 -23.45 -15.41 -5.05
C VAL A 212 -23.87 -16.73 -5.69
N GLU A 213 -25.13 -17.16 -5.48
CA GLU A 213 -25.70 -18.32 -6.14
C GLU A 213 -25.94 -18.07 -7.64
N ALA A 214 -26.58 -16.94 -8.01
CA ALA A 214 -26.87 -16.59 -9.40
C ALA A 214 -25.60 -16.39 -10.25
N PHE A 215 -24.58 -15.72 -9.72
CA PHE A 215 -23.35 -15.40 -10.44
C PHE A 215 -22.21 -16.38 -10.10
N SER A 216 -22.55 -17.64 -9.79
CA SER A 216 -21.57 -18.71 -9.55
C SER A 216 -21.06 -19.34 -10.86
N ASP A 217 -19.89 -19.99 -10.80
CA ASP A 217 -19.16 -20.50 -11.97
C ASP A 217 -19.92 -21.56 -12.80
N VAL A 218 -20.99 -22.16 -12.27
CA VAL A 218 -21.72 -23.27 -12.92
C VAL A 218 -22.73 -22.71 -13.93
N GLY A 219 -22.22 -22.32 -15.10
CA GLY A 219 -23.00 -21.77 -16.22
C GLY A 219 -22.95 -20.24 -16.35
N GLY A 220 -22.32 -19.55 -15.38
CA GLY A 220 -22.01 -18.12 -15.43
C GLY A 220 -23.21 -17.24 -15.79
N LEU A 221 -22.99 -16.21 -16.61
CA LEU A 221 -24.04 -15.30 -17.06
C LEU A 221 -25.11 -15.96 -17.97
N CYS A 222 -24.83 -17.13 -18.55
CA CYS A 222 -25.69 -17.72 -19.57
C CYS A 222 -26.73 -18.71 -19.05
N HIS A 223 -26.71 -19.06 -17.76
CA HIS A 223 -27.86 -19.75 -17.15
C HIS A 223 -29.15 -18.88 -17.26
N PHE A 224 -29.02 -17.54 -17.20
CA PHE A 224 -30.13 -16.61 -17.47
C PHE A 224 -30.70 -16.70 -18.89
N GLN A 225 -29.90 -17.12 -19.87
CA GLN A 225 -30.35 -17.31 -21.26
C GLN A 225 -31.00 -18.69 -21.50
N THR A 226 -30.80 -19.64 -20.57
CA THR A 226 -31.34 -21.01 -20.66
C THR A 226 -32.50 -21.29 -19.72
N ASP A 227 -32.77 -20.42 -18.73
CA ASP A 227 -33.94 -20.53 -17.86
C ASP A 227 -35.25 -20.33 -18.64
N SER A 228 -36.09 -21.37 -18.63
CA SER A 228 -37.42 -21.37 -19.26
C SER A 228 -38.34 -20.22 -18.82
N ARG A 229 -38.14 -19.64 -17.62
CA ARG A 229 -38.90 -18.49 -17.09
C ARG A 229 -38.48 -17.17 -17.74
N LEU A 230 -37.30 -17.13 -18.35
CA LEU A 230 -36.74 -15.96 -19.05
C LEU A 230 -36.83 -16.10 -20.58
N ALA A 231 -37.35 -17.22 -21.10
CA ALA A 231 -37.48 -17.49 -22.52
C ALA A 231 -38.28 -16.37 -23.24
N GLY A 232 -37.64 -15.74 -24.24
CA GLY A 232 -38.21 -14.60 -24.99
C GLY A 232 -37.71 -13.22 -24.53
N LEU A 233 -37.01 -13.12 -23.40
CA LEU A 233 -36.32 -11.89 -22.99
C LEU A 233 -34.91 -11.86 -23.59
N ALA A 234 -34.69 -10.95 -24.55
CA ALA A 234 -33.38 -10.70 -25.13
C ALA A 234 -32.47 -9.92 -24.15
N LEU A 235 -31.94 -10.61 -23.14
CA LEU A 235 -31.01 -10.00 -22.17
C LEU A 235 -29.70 -9.55 -22.87
N PRO A 236 -29.17 -8.35 -22.55
CA PRO A 236 -27.97 -7.77 -23.18
C PRO A 236 -26.66 -8.40 -22.69
N ILE A 237 -26.54 -9.72 -22.86
CA ILE A 237 -25.40 -10.56 -22.45
C ILE A 237 -24.75 -11.14 -23.71
N SER A 238 -23.43 -11.03 -23.83
CA SER A 238 -22.67 -11.61 -24.95
C SER A 238 -22.64 -13.14 -24.87
N PRO A 239 -22.81 -13.87 -26.00
CA PRO A 239 -22.56 -15.32 -26.04
C PRO A 239 -21.14 -15.73 -25.64
N THR A 240 -20.16 -14.81 -25.71
CA THR A 240 -18.79 -15.07 -25.22
C THR A 240 -18.69 -15.07 -23.70
N ALA A 241 -19.70 -14.57 -22.98
CA ALA A 241 -19.75 -14.54 -21.51
C ALA A 241 -20.08 -15.91 -20.89
N CYS A 242 -20.42 -16.92 -21.69
CA CYS A 242 -20.93 -18.20 -21.20
C CYS A 242 -19.85 -19.15 -20.66
N GLY A 243 -18.60 -18.98 -21.10
CA GLY A 243 -17.53 -19.96 -20.88
C GLY A 243 -17.69 -21.21 -21.76
N LEU A 244 -16.73 -21.46 -22.66
CA LEU A 244 -16.73 -22.67 -23.47
C LEU A 244 -16.17 -23.84 -22.67
N ASP A 245 -17.05 -24.80 -22.35
CA ASP A 245 -16.70 -25.97 -21.56
C ASP A 245 -15.72 -26.89 -22.32
N ARG A 246 -14.73 -27.46 -21.64
CA ARG A 246 -13.62 -28.21 -22.26
C ARG A 246 -13.97 -29.68 -22.45
N THR A 247 -14.95 -29.96 -23.30
CA THR A 247 -15.25 -31.32 -23.78
C THR A 247 -14.98 -31.47 -25.27
N GLU A 248 -14.44 -32.63 -25.64
CA GLU A 248 -13.89 -32.94 -26.95
C GLU A 248 -14.99 -33.01 -28.02
N HIS A 249 -14.73 -32.47 -29.22
CA HIS A 249 -14.89 -33.18 -30.53
C HIS A 249 -14.40 -32.31 -31.72
N GLY A 250 -13.07 -32.16 -31.84
CA GLY A 250 -12.37 -31.96 -33.13
C GLY A 250 -12.35 -30.59 -33.83
N VAL A 251 -11.12 -30.10 -34.12
CA VAL A 251 -10.73 -29.28 -35.31
C VAL A 251 -11.30 -27.84 -35.36
N VAL A 252 -10.54 -26.73 -35.25
CA VAL A 252 -9.09 -26.43 -35.21
C VAL A 252 -8.83 -25.38 -34.10
N PRO A 253 -7.68 -25.36 -33.40
CA PRO A 253 -7.32 -24.23 -32.54
C PRO A 253 -6.94 -23.00 -33.38
N ILE A 254 -7.67 -21.88 -33.19
CA ILE A 254 -7.18 -20.55 -33.57
C ILE A 254 -6.44 -19.99 -32.34
N GLU A 255 -5.18 -19.63 -32.53
CA GLU A 255 -4.33 -19.09 -31.47
C GLU A 255 -4.81 -17.70 -31.02
N ALA A 256 -4.54 -17.35 -29.75
CA ALA A 256 -4.97 -16.08 -29.15
C ALA A 256 -4.12 -14.87 -29.60
N GLN A 257 -3.85 -14.77 -30.91
CA GLN A 257 -3.21 -13.63 -31.58
C GLN A 257 -3.85 -13.46 -32.97
N GLY A 258 -4.84 -12.57 -33.05
CA GLY A 258 -5.63 -12.31 -34.25
C GLY A 258 -5.82 -10.81 -34.47
N ASP A 259 -5.32 -10.34 -35.60
CA ASP A 259 -5.21 -8.95 -36.04
C ASP A 259 -6.47 -8.07 -35.87
N TRP A 260 -6.32 -6.82 -35.45
CA TRP A 260 -7.39 -5.80 -35.46
C TRP A 260 -7.55 -5.20 -36.88
N GLY A 261 -7.66 -6.08 -37.88
CA GLY A 261 -7.20 -5.74 -39.23
C GLY A 261 -7.92 -6.40 -40.42
N SER A 262 -9.27 -6.46 -40.44
CA SER A 262 -10.03 -6.35 -41.72
C SER A 262 -11.56 -6.35 -41.56
N ALA A 263 -12.17 -5.18 -41.75
CA ALA A 263 -13.54 -5.05 -42.27
C ALA A 263 -13.73 -3.64 -42.88
N VAL A 264 -13.56 -3.52 -44.21
CA VAL A 264 -13.90 -2.30 -44.96
C VAL A 264 -15.16 -2.54 -45.79
N PRO A 265 -16.32 -2.00 -45.38
CA PRO A 265 -17.41 -1.66 -46.28
C PRO A 265 -17.14 -0.27 -46.88
N THR A 266 -17.26 -0.14 -48.19
CA THR A 266 -17.07 1.13 -48.89
C THR A 266 -18.23 2.10 -48.70
N LEU A 267 -17.91 3.31 -48.21
CA LEU A 267 -18.50 4.61 -48.56
C LEU A 267 -20.02 4.85 -48.38
N ASN A 268 -20.35 5.99 -47.76
CA ASN A 268 -21.66 6.65 -47.69
C ASN A 268 -22.81 5.98 -46.90
N SER A 269 -22.77 6.15 -45.57
CA SER A 269 -23.96 6.55 -44.81
C SER A 269 -23.54 7.40 -43.58
N SER A 270 -24.49 8.01 -42.89
CA SER A 270 -24.25 8.96 -41.78
C SER A 270 -23.52 8.31 -40.61
N ARG A 271 -22.33 8.82 -40.27
CA ARG A 271 -21.49 8.31 -39.18
C ARG A 271 -22.03 8.82 -37.83
N SER A 272 -22.79 7.98 -37.14
CA SER A 272 -23.17 8.20 -35.74
C SER A 272 -21.95 8.14 -34.81
N PRO A 273 -21.98 8.84 -33.65
CA PRO A 273 -20.91 8.79 -32.66
C PRO A 273 -20.95 7.43 -31.92
N GLY A 274 -20.21 6.46 -32.45
CA GLY A 274 -20.10 5.12 -31.89
C GLY A 274 -18.83 4.93 -31.06
N LEU A 275 -18.98 4.55 -29.79
CA LEU A 275 -17.86 4.23 -28.91
C LEU A 275 -17.33 2.82 -29.15
N VAL A 276 -16.00 2.64 -29.17
CA VAL A 276 -15.34 1.33 -29.15
C VAL A 276 -14.44 1.24 -27.92
N ALA A 277 -14.94 0.62 -26.86
CA ALA A 277 -14.26 0.51 -25.58
C ALA A 277 -14.76 -0.69 -24.75
N MET A 278 -13.86 -1.21 -23.91
CA MET A 278 -14.21 -2.07 -22.78
C MET A 278 -14.28 -1.19 -21.52
N VAL A 279 -15.34 -1.33 -20.73
CA VAL A 279 -15.59 -0.53 -19.53
C VAL A 279 -15.98 -1.45 -18.38
N ASN A 280 -15.11 -1.59 -17.37
CA ASN A 280 -15.47 -2.16 -16.09
C ASN A 280 -16.15 -1.08 -15.24
N VAL A 281 -17.36 -1.36 -14.76
CA VAL A 281 -18.08 -0.52 -13.80
C VAL A 281 -18.31 -1.27 -12.49
N TYR A 282 -18.32 -0.52 -11.39
CA TYR A 282 -18.48 -1.08 -10.04
C TYR A 282 -19.88 -0.76 -9.53
N VAL A 283 -20.56 -1.79 -9.01
CA VAL A 283 -22.00 -1.79 -8.77
C VAL A 283 -22.28 -2.28 -7.36
N LEU A 284 -22.92 -1.43 -6.56
CA LEU A 284 -23.28 -1.72 -5.18
C LEU A 284 -24.77 -2.08 -5.09
N VAL A 285 -25.07 -3.37 -4.86
CA VAL A 285 -26.43 -3.84 -4.57
C VAL A 285 -26.66 -3.76 -3.07
N THR A 286 -27.77 -3.17 -2.63
CA THR A 286 -28.07 -2.91 -1.21
C THR A 286 -29.33 -3.61 -0.69
N SER A 287 -30.09 -4.22 -1.60
CA SER A 287 -31.17 -5.18 -1.36
C SER A 287 -31.51 -5.87 -2.68
N VAL A 288 -32.05 -7.10 -2.63
CA VAL A 288 -32.60 -7.83 -3.79
C VAL A 288 -34.12 -7.99 -3.76
N THR A 289 -34.76 -7.91 -2.59
CA THR A 289 -36.21 -8.10 -2.42
C THR A 289 -36.84 -6.97 -1.58
N PRO A 290 -37.15 -5.80 -2.17
CA PRO A 290 -37.00 -5.42 -3.58
C PRO A 290 -35.56 -5.05 -3.95
N LEU A 291 -35.26 -5.02 -5.26
CA LEU A 291 -33.95 -4.71 -5.79
C LEU A 291 -33.60 -3.21 -5.64
N THR A 292 -32.46 -2.89 -5.02
CA THR A 292 -31.90 -1.53 -4.96
C THR A 292 -30.41 -1.55 -5.28
N VAL A 293 -29.99 -0.75 -6.26
CA VAL A 293 -28.67 -0.82 -6.88
C VAL A 293 -28.12 0.58 -7.16
N PHE A 294 -26.83 0.78 -6.89
CA PHE A 294 -26.11 2.01 -7.13
C PHE A 294 -24.87 1.76 -8.02
N LEU A 295 -24.59 2.69 -8.92
CA LEU A 295 -23.45 2.70 -9.83
C LEU A 295 -22.36 3.61 -9.26
N HIS A 296 -21.12 3.13 -9.20
CA HIS A 296 -19.98 3.98 -8.86
C HIS A 296 -19.65 4.95 -10.00
N HIS A 297 -19.42 6.23 -9.70
CA HIS A 297 -19.16 7.28 -10.68
C HIS A 297 -17.86 7.08 -11.48
N SER A 298 -16.90 6.34 -10.92
CA SER A 298 -15.61 6.04 -11.52
C SER A 298 -15.55 4.57 -11.96
N GLY A 299 -15.08 4.34 -13.17
CA GLY A 299 -14.89 3.03 -13.78
C GLY A 299 -13.47 2.85 -14.33
N LEU A 300 -13.19 1.66 -14.84
CA LEU A 300 -11.92 1.31 -15.46
C LEU A 300 -12.12 1.06 -16.96
N VAL A 301 -11.44 1.83 -17.81
CA VAL A 301 -11.72 1.88 -19.25
C VAL A 301 -10.50 1.48 -20.08
N ARG A 302 -10.72 0.70 -21.14
CA ARG A 302 -9.74 0.43 -22.20
C ARG A 302 -10.35 0.72 -23.56
N THR A 303 -9.80 1.69 -24.29
CA THR A 303 -10.21 2.07 -25.66
C THR A 303 -9.42 1.25 -26.70
N ASN A 304 -9.79 1.38 -27.97
CA ASN A 304 -8.99 0.90 -29.10
C ASN A 304 -7.58 1.54 -29.19
N GLU A 305 -7.43 2.77 -28.70
CA GLU A 305 -6.16 3.52 -28.71
C GLU A 305 -5.25 3.20 -27.51
N SER A 306 -5.76 2.51 -26.48
CA SER A 306 -5.03 2.23 -25.24
C SER A 306 -4.76 0.74 -25.03
N THR A 307 -3.48 0.39 -24.89
CA THR A 307 -3.03 -0.98 -24.61
C THR A 307 -3.33 -1.44 -23.19
N ASN A 308 -3.40 -0.50 -22.24
CA ASN A 308 -3.70 -0.73 -20.83
C ASN A 308 -5.02 -0.04 -20.48
N SER A 309 -5.76 -0.62 -19.52
CA SER A 309 -6.92 0.00 -18.90
C SER A 309 -6.49 1.18 -18.01
N HIS A 310 -7.34 2.21 -17.85
CA HIS A 310 -7.10 3.34 -16.94
C HIS A 310 -8.38 3.76 -16.18
N THR A 311 -8.23 4.19 -14.92
CA THR A 311 -9.34 4.63 -14.07
C THR A 311 -9.80 6.03 -14.48
N THR A 312 -11.12 6.25 -14.59
CA THR A 312 -11.71 7.53 -15.00
C THR A 312 -13.16 7.70 -14.50
N GLN A 313 -13.65 8.94 -14.40
CA GLN A 313 -15.07 9.20 -14.13
C GLN A 313 -15.91 8.93 -15.38
N LEU A 314 -16.93 8.08 -15.25
CA LEU A 314 -17.75 7.60 -16.36
C LEU A 314 -18.47 8.74 -17.11
N LYS A 315 -19.03 9.71 -16.39
CA LYS A 315 -19.69 10.90 -16.98
C LYS A 315 -18.71 11.70 -17.85
N SER A 316 -17.53 12.00 -17.31
CA SER A 316 -16.48 12.76 -18.00
C SER A 316 -15.91 12.00 -19.20
N PHE A 317 -15.70 10.68 -19.07
CA PHE A 317 -15.27 9.82 -20.15
C PHE A 317 -16.29 9.77 -21.30
N PHE A 318 -17.58 9.52 -21.02
CA PHE A 318 -18.62 9.51 -22.04
C PHE A 318 -18.84 10.91 -22.64
N LEU A 319 -18.73 11.99 -21.85
CA LEU A 319 -18.80 13.37 -22.34
C LEU A 319 -17.69 13.66 -23.35
N LEU A 320 -16.46 13.25 -23.07
CA LEU A 320 -15.29 13.44 -23.93
C LEU A 320 -15.40 12.67 -25.26
N HIS A 321 -15.93 11.45 -25.25
CA HIS A 321 -15.94 10.56 -26.43
C HIS A 321 -17.25 10.58 -27.24
N LEU A 322 -18.38 10.97 -26.64
CA LEU A 322 -19.70 10.97 -27.27
C LEU A 322 -20.38 12.35 -27.32
N GLY A 323 -19.88 13.33 -26.56
CA GLY A 323 -20.49 14.66 -26.43
C GLY A 323 -21.77 14.67 -25.56
N PRO A 324 -22.29 15.87 -25.21
CA PRO A 324 -23.30 16.01 -24.15
C PRO A 324 -24.58 15.20 -24.37
N GLY A 325 -25.16 15.29 -25.58
CA GLY A 325 -26.46 14.68 -25.89
C GLY A 325 -26.47 13.15 -26.02
N ALA A 326 -25.30 12.53 -26.19
CA ALA A 326 -25.15 11.08 -26.26
C ALA A 326 -24.53 10.49 -24.98
N SER A 327 -23.70 11.24 -24.25
CA SER A 327 -23.12 10.84 -22.96
C SER A 327 -24.19 10.44 -21.94
N ASN A 328 -25.20 11.29 -21.72
CA ASN A 328 -26.29 11.01 -20.79
C ASN A 328 -27.12 9.76 -21.21
N LYS A 329 -27.23 9.49 -22.52
CA LYS A 329 -27.92 8.31 -23.04
C LYS A 329 -27.08 7.04 -22.85
N ALA A 330 -25.78 7.09 -23.12
CA ALA A 330 -24.86 5.98 -22.88
C ALA A 330 -24.84 5.58 -21.40
N LEU A 331 -24.78 6.55 -20.48
CA LEU A 331 -24.89 6.28 -19.04
C LEU A 331 -26.27 5.71 -18.65
N GLY A 332 -27.35 6.17 -19.27
CA GLY A 332 -28.69 5.58 -19.12
C GLY A 332 -28.72 4.10 -19.54
N HIS A 333 -28.18 3.79 -20.72
CA HIS A 333 -28.08 2.42 -21.23
C HIS A 333 -27.18 1.52 -20.38
N VAL A 334 -26.07 2.03 -19.83
CA VAL A 334 -25.23 1.31 -18.84
C VAL A 334 -26.06 0.87 -17.64
N LYS A 335 -26.88 1.77 -17.07
CA LYS A 335 -27.76 1.45 -15.94
C LYS A 335 -28.85 0.45 -16.32
N GLU A 336 -29.49 0.65 -17.47
CA GLU A 336 -30.56 -0.22 -17.98
C GLU A 336 -30.07 -1.66 -18.18
N VAL A 337 -28.95 -1.83 -18.89
CA VAL A 337 -28.33 -3.13 -19.21
C VAL A 337 -28.00 -3.94 -17.95
N ILE A 338 -27.40 -3.29 -16.95
CA ILE A 338 -27.08 -3.92 -15.66
C ILE A 338 -28.34 -4.20 -14.83
N GLY A 339 -29.30 -3.27 -14.82
CA GLY A 339 -30.56 -3.41 -14.09
C GLY A 339 -31.40 -4.58 -14.59
N GLN A 340 -31.44 -4.84 -15.90
CA GLN A 340 -32.13 -5.99 -16.48
C GLN A 340 -31.52 -7.32 -16.01
N VAL A 341 -30.19 -7.45 -16.01
CA VAL A 341 -29.50 -8.69 -15.60
C VAL A 341 -29.56 -8.91 -14.07
N LEU A 342 -29.40 -7.88 -13.26
CA LEU A 342 -29.58 -7.99 -11.81
C LEU A 342 -31.03 -8.30 -11.42
N ARG A 343 -32.02 -7.84 -12.19
CA ARG A 343 -33.42 -8.22 -12.00
C ARG A 343 -33.69 -9.67 -12.40
N ALA A 344 -33.07 -10.17 -13.46
CA ALA A 344 -33.12 -11.60 -13.79
C ALA A 344 -32.57 -12.45 -12.63
N ALA A 345 -31.39 -12.09 -12.10
CA ALA A 345 -30.78 -12.73 -10.92
C ALA A 345 -31.67 -12.72 -9.67
N ALA A 346 -32.33 -11.59 -9.39
CA ALA A 346 -33.21 -11.46 -8.24
C ALA A 346 -34.49 -12.31 -8.35
N LEU A 347 -34.97 -12.59 -9.57
CA LEU A 347 -36.19 -13.36 -9.84
C LEU A 347 -35.93 -14.86 -10.00
N THR A 348 -34.79 -15.26 -10.57
CA THR A 348 -34.50 -16.70 -10.79
C THR A 348 -34.30 -17.46 -9.48
N ASN A 349 -33.72 -16.82 -8.46
CA ASN A 349 -33.43 -17.43 -7.16
C ASN A 349 -34.53 -17.27 -6.09
N GLU A 350 -35.77 -16.90 -6.47
CA GLU A 350 -36.91 -16.96 -5.55
C GLU A 350 -37.43 -18.41 -5.35
N GLU A 351 -36.72 -19.21 -4.54
CA GLU A 351 -37.30 -20.44 -3.97
C GLU A 351 -38.44 -20.09 -2.99
N PRO A 352 -39.58 -20.81 -3.01
CA PRO A 352 -40.76 -20.47 -2.21
C PRO A 352 -40.63 -20.73 -0.69
N ASN A 353 -39.47 -21.20 -0.20
CA ASN A 353 -39.21 -21.42 1.23
C ASN A 353 -38.18 -20.41 1.76
N SER A 354 -38.61 -19.57 2.70
CA SER A 354 -37.99 -18.31 3.15
C SER A 354 -36.66 -18.42 3.95
N LYS A 355 -35.63 -19.08 3.42
CA LYS A 355 -34.36 -19.37 4.11
C LYS A 355 -33.26 -18.30 4.00
N HIS A 356 -33.36 -17.30 3.12
CA HIS A 356 -32.24 -16.42 2.78
C HIS A 356 -32.53 -14.90 2.90
N ARG A 357 -33.47 -14.50 3.76
CA ARG A 357 -33.88 -13.09 3.94
C ARG A 357 -32.90 -12.28 4.82
N CYS A 358 -31.78 -11.83 4.24
CA CYS A 358 -30.99 -10.77 4.85
C CYS A 358 -31.47 -9.38 4.40
N LEU A 359 -31.85 -8.52 5.35
CA LEU A 359 -32.47 -7.23 5.07
C LEU A 359 -31.48 -6.09 4.80
N LEU A 360 -30.32 -6.10 5.47
CA LEU A 360 -29.28 -5.05 5.33
C LEU A 360 -27.97 -5.61 4.75
N CYS A 361 -28.03 -6.72 4.03
CA CYS A 361 -26.88 -7.23 3.29
C CYS A 361 -26.65 -6.39 2.04
N PHE A 362 -25.39 -6.18 1.72
CA PHE A 362 -24.94 -5.46 0.53
C PHE A 362 -23.92 -6.30 -0.21
N GLN A 363 -23.74 -6.06 -1.51
CA GLN A 363 -22.66 -6.69 -2.28
C GLN A 363 -22.15 -5.75 -3.35
N LEU A 364 -20.83 -5.73 -3.52
CA LEU A 364 -20.12 -4.84 -4.44
C LEU A 364 -19.53 -5.71 -5.57
N MET A 365 -19.95 -5.44 -6.80
CA MET A 365 -19.75 -6.29 -7.97
C MET A 365 -19.06 -5.52 -9.10
N THR A 366 -18.30 -6.21 -9.95
CA THR A 366 -17.78 -5.66 -11.20
C THR A 366 -18.60 -6.16 -12.39
N PHE A 367 -19.02 -5.26 -13.27
CA PHE A 367 -19.60 -5.58 -14.58
C PHE A 367 -18.69 -5.08 -15.69
N THR A 368 -18.24 -5.97 -16.58
CA THR A 368 -17.50 -5.60 -17.79
C THR A 368 -18.47 -5.43 -18.95
N LEU A 369 -18.46 -4.22 -19.51
CA LEU A 369 -19.30 -3.78 -20.61
C LEU A 369 -18.46 -3.58 -21.87
N GLN A 370 -18.96 -4.07 -23.00
CA GLN A 370 -18.37 -3.85 -24.32
C GLN A 370 -19.22 -2.87 -25.13
N PHE A 371 -18.60 -1.77 -25.59
CA PHE A 371 -19.14 -0.87 -26.60
C PHE A 371 -18.49 -1.19 -27.95
N SER A 372 -19.31 -1.41 -28.99
CA SER A 372 -18.85 -1.85 -30.32
C SER A 372 -19.41 -0.97 -31.44
N GLY A 373 -19.08 0.33 -31.40
CA GLY A 373 -19.58 1.32 -32.34
C GLY A 373 -21.00 1.81 -32.04
N SER A 374 -21.49 1.59 -30.82
CA SER A 374 -22.84 1.95 -30.36
C SER A 374 -22.77 2.69 -29.02
N ILE A 375 -23.86 3.37 -28.65
CA ILE A 375 -24.06 3.93 -27.30
C ILE A 375 -24.72 2.92 -26.34
N MET A 376 -25.22 1.79 -26.86
CA MET A 376 -25.79 0.69 -26.08
C MET A 376 -24.69 -0.37 -25.85
N PRO A 377 -24.30 -0.65 -24.59
CA PRO A 377 -23.31 -1.68 -24.28
C PRO A 377 -23.92 -3.09 -24.22
N ILE A 378 -23.05 -4.09 -24.25
CA ILE A 378 -23.38 -5.50 -23.96
C ILE A 378 -22.51 -5.97 -22.79
N ILE A 379 -23.08 -6.72 -21.83
CA ILE A 379 -22.33 -7.32 -20.73
C ILE A 379 -21.55 -8.52 -21.26
N VAL A 380 -20.23 -8.56 -21.01
CA VAL A 380 -19.36 -9.69 -21.36
C VAL A 380 -18.85 -10.46 -20.14
N LYS A 381 -18.94 -9.87 -18.95
CA LYS A 381 -18.52 -10.47 -17.67
C LYS A 381 -19.27 -9.79 -16.52
N ALA A 382 -19.62 -10.54 -15.48
CA ALA A 382 -20.15 -10.03 -14.23
C ALA A 382 -19.56 -10.84 -13.09
N GLU A 383 -19.00 -10.17 -12.09
CA GLU A 383 -18.20 -10.77 -11.02
C GLU A 383 -18.72 -10.32 -9.66
N ILE A 384 -18.74 -11.25 -8.70
CA ILE A 384 -19.29 -11.05 -7.35
C ILE A 384 -18.37 -10.25 -6.41
N ASP A 385 -17.18 -9.89 -6.90
CA ASP A 385 -16.10 -9.16 -6.24
C ASP A 385 -15.60 -8.01 -7.14
N LEU A 386 -14.73 -7.13 -6.59
CA LEU A 386 -14.07 -6.05 -7.34
C LEU A 386 -12.92 -6.57 -8.22
N HIS A 387 -13.07 -6.47 -9.54
CA HIS A 387 -12.05 -6.88 -10.51
C HIS A 387 -11.51 -5.75 -11.39
N PHE A 388 -10.21 -5.84 -11.73
CA PHE A 388 -9.36 -4.74 -12.19
C PHE A 388 -8.48 -5.11 -13.41
N GLU A 389 -8.99 -5.95 -14.30
CA GLU A 389 -8.23 -6.48 -15.44
C GLU A 389 -7.66 -5.38 -16.37
N GLY A 390 -6.40 -5.55 -16.77
CA GLY A 390 -5.70 -4.65 -17.70
C GLY A 390 -5.20 -3.33 -17.11
N LEU A 391 -5.39 -3.05 -15.80
CA LEU A 391 -4.50 -2.10 -15.12
C LEU A 391 -3.06 -2.64 -15.14
N ARG A 392 -2.08 -1.74 -15.15
CA ARG A 392 -0.65 -2.11 -15.13
C ARG A 392 -0.35 -2.87 -13.84
N GLU A 393 0.03 -4.14 -13.94
CA GLU A 393 0.41 -4.96 -12.78
C GLU A 393 1.65 -4.39 -12.05
N GLN A 394 2.54 -3.74 -12.79
CA GLN A 394 3.70 -3.03 -12.26
C GLN A 394 3.32 -1.64 -11.69
N GLY A 395 2.36 -1.55 -10.78
CA GLY A 395 1.99 -0.27 -10.15
C GLY A 395 0.90 -0.37 -9.08
N PHE A 396 0.90 0.61 -8.17
CA PHE A 396 -0.05 0.68 -7.06
C PHE A 396 -1.46 1.10 -7.48
N ASP A 397 -1.68 1.57 -8.72
CA ASP A 397 -2.97 2.10 -9.19
C ASP A 397 -4.13 1.09 -9.01
N ARG A 398 -3.87 -0.21 -9.15
CA ARG A 398 -4.86 -1.28 -8.88
C ARG A 398 -5.26 -1.34 -7.39
N GLN A 399 -4.29 -1.22 -6.50
CA GLN A 399 -4.49 -1.25 -5.06
C GLN A 399 -5.20 0.04 -4.59
N ILE A 400 -4.71 1.20 -5.02
CA ILE A 400 -5.29 2.52 -4.75
C ILE A 400 -6.75 2.59 -5.24
N THR A 401 -7.02 2.14 -6.47
CA THR A 401 -8.40 2.14 -7.02
C THR A 401 -9.31 1.18 -6.24
N LYS A 402 -8.82 0.00 -5.85
CA LYS A 402 -9.59 -0.93 -5.00
C LYS A 402 -9.94 -0.32 -3.65
N GLU A 403 -8.95 0.26 -2.97
CA GLU A 403 -9.13 0.81 -1.63
C GLU A 403 -10.07 2.04 -1.63
N LEU A 404 -9.99 2.90 -2.65
CA LEU A 404 -10.92 4.01 -2.84
C LEU A 404 -12.38 3.53 -2.95
N ILE A 405 -12.68 2.59 -3.86
CA ILE A 405 -14.06 2.12 -4.10
C ILE A 405 -14.61 1.38 -2.86
N LEU A 406 -13.75 0.65 -2.13
CA LEU A 406 -14.12 -0.02 -0.87
C LEU A 406 -14.44 0.97 0.24
N GLU A 407 -13.61 2.01 0.40
CA GLU A 407 -13.87 3.09 1.35
C GLU A 407 -15.18 3.79 1.04
N ASP A 408 -15.37 4.23 -0.20
CA ASP A 408 -16.57 4.93 -0.65
C ASP A 408 -17.84 4.11 -0.42
N ALA A 409 -17.80 2.80 -0.69
CA ALA A 409 -18.91 1.90 -0.42
C ALA A 409 -19.21 1.81 1.08
N LEU A 410 -18.19 1.68 1.94
CA LEU A 410 -18.35 1.65 3.40
C LEU A 410 -18.87 2.98 3.95
N LEU A 411 -18.35 4.12 3.48
CA LEU A 411 -18.76 5.45 3.90
C LEU A 411 -20.24 5.72 3.55
N PHE A 412 -20.70 5.24 2.38
CA PHE A 412 -22.09 5.30 1.91
C PHE A 412 -23.03 4.33 2.65
N LEU A 413 -22.55 3.15 3.05
CA LEU A 413 -23.34 2.13 3.75
C LEU A 413 -23.45 2.34 5.26
N LEU A 414 -22.47 3.02 5.87
CA LEU A 414 -22.31 3.15 7.31
C LEU A 414 -22.33 4.63 7.71
N PRO A 415 -23.49 5.21 8.07
CA PRO A 415 -23.56 6.59 8.53
C PRO A 415 -22.78 6.78 9.84
N ALA A 416 -22.18 7.94 10.04
CA ALA A 416 -21.44 8.26 11.25
C ALA A 416 -22.37 8.37 12.46
N HIS A 417 -22.04 7.67 13.55
CA HIS A 417 -22.73 7.87 14.82
C HIS A 417 -22.29 9.18 15.46
N ASN A 418 -23.25 10.01 15.90
CA ASN A 418 -23.05 11.31 16.56
C ASN A 418 -22.40 11.18 17.96
N GLY A 419 -21.16 10.68 18.01
CA GLY A 419 -20.41 10.36 19.23
C GLY A 419 -19.13 11.18 19.43
N LEU A 420 -18.60 11.80 18.37
CA LEU A 420 -17.49 12.76 18.41
C LEU A 420 -17.72 13.86 17.34
N GLY A 421 -17.39 15.11 17.69
CA GLY A 421 -16.75 16.00 16.71
C GLY A 421 -17.57 16.97 15.85
N HIS A 422 -18.63 17.62 16.33
CA HIS A 422 -18.91 19.03 15.92
C HIS A 422 -19.88 19.74 16.90
N PRO A 423 -19.60 20.99 17.34
CA PRO A 423 -20.49 21.73 18.22
C PRO A 423 -21.68 22.32 17.45
N LYS A 424 -22.88 21.77 17.64
CA LYS A 424 -24.12 22.39 17.14
C LYS A 424 -24.49 23.62 17.99
N SER A 425 -25.03 24.64 17.32
CA SER A 425 -25.37 25.93 17.94
C SER A 425 -26.42 25.78 19.06
N PRO A 426 -26.39 26.60 20.14
CA PRO A 426 -27.28 26.40 21.31
C PRO A 426 -28.78 26.66 21.09
N LEU A 427 -29.23 26.97 19.87
CA LEU A 427 -30.52 27.64 19.62
C LEU A 427 -31.66 26.76 19.09
N ASP A 428 -31.67 25.46 19.40
CA ASP A 428 -32.77 24.55 18.99
C ASP A 428 -33.33 23.66 20.12
N MET A 429 -32.91 23.88 21.37
CA MET A 429 -33.41 23.10 22.52
C MET A 429 -34.67 23.72 23.14
N LYS A 430 -35.81 23.66 22.44
CA LYS A 430 -37.15 23.98 23.01
C LYS A 430 -38.33 23.43 22.21
N THR A 431 -38.63 22.14 22.38
CA THR A 431 -39.99 21.57 22.61
C THR A 431 -39.91 20.04 22.62
N GLU A 432 -39.75 19.42 23.80
CA GLU A 432 -40.02 17.99 24.01
C GLU A 432 -40.96 17.82 25.20
N GLN A 433 -42.20 17.40 24.96
CA GLN A 433 -43.10 16.92 26.01
C GLN A 433 -44.15 15.96 25.41
N ARG A 434 -44.36 14.81 26.07
CA ARG A 434 -45.31 13.72 25.74
C ARG A 434 -45.02 12.89 24.48
N CYS A 435 -44.34 11.76 24.67
CA CYS A 435 -44.58 10.56 23.87
C CYS A 435 -45.98 9.99 24.17
N PHE A 436 -46.63 9.40 23.18
CA PHE A 436 -47.72 8.43 23.38
C PHE A 436 -47.36 7.12 22.69
N LEU A 437 -47.53 6.00 23.40
CA LEU A 437 -47.34 4.67 22.83
C LEU A 437 -48.55 4.28 21.98
N ARG A 438 -48.40 4.34 20.65
CA ARG A 438 -49.22 3.56 19.72
C ARG A 438 -48.33 2.65 18.87
N GLN A 439 -48.43 1.37 19.17
CA GLN A 439 -48.35 0.21 18.26
C GLN A 439 -47.93 0.52 16.80
N TYR A 440 -46.62 0.60 16.57
CA TYR A 440 -46.05 0.57 15.22
C TYR A 440 -46.01 -0.89 14.76
N GLY A 441 -46.93 -1.25 13.86
CA GLY A 441 -47.15 -2.62 13.39
C GLY A 441 -48.64 -2.92 13.25
N GLY A 442 -49.21 -2.58 12.09
CA GLY A 442 -50.63 -2.76 11.76
C GLY A 442 -51.29 -1.50 11.20
N CYS A 443 -52.34 -1.68 10.40
CA CYS A 443 -53.05 -0.61 9.67
C CYS A 443 -53.82 0.40 10.57
N GLU A 444 -53.82 0.25 11.89
CA GLU A 444 -54.40 1.22 12.85
C GLU A 444 -53.40 2.30 13.32
N GLY A 445 -52.19 2.31 12.76
CA GLY A 445 -51.17 3.32 13.03
C GLY A 445 -51.57 4.72 12.53
N THR A 446 -51.05 5.77 13.17
CA THR A 446 -51.42 7.19 12.96
C THR A 446 -51.18 7.75 11.55
N TYR A 447 -50.57 6.96 10.66
CA TYR A 447 -50.07 7.38 9.34
C TYR A 447 -50.61 6.52 8.19
N GLY A 448 -51.52 5.57 8.43
CA GLY A 448 -52.18 4.76 7.39
C GLY A 448 -51.31 3.68 6.72
N LEU A 449 -49.99 3.83 6.67
CA LEU A 449 -49.06 2.88 6.01
C LEU A 449 -49.14 1.46 6.60
N CYS A 450 -49.70 0.53 5.83
CA CYS A 450 -49.83 -0.90 6.19
C CYS A 450 -48.52 -1.70 5.98
N LEU A 451 -47.42 -1.24 6.58
CA LEU A 451 -46.08 -1.82 6.43
C LEU A 451 -45.65 -2.66 7.66
N THR A 452 -44.80 -3.67 7.42
CA THR A 452 -44.08 -4.41 8.48
C THR A 452 -42.76 -3.70 8.84
N GLU A 453 -42.22 -3.97 10.04
CA GLU A 453 -41.01 -3.28 10.54
C GLU A 453 -39.79 -3.43 9.59
N ASP A 454 -39.63 -4.60 8.96
CA ASP A 454 -38.62 -4.88 7.94
C ASP A 454 -38.76 -3.95 6.72
N GLN A 455 -39.99 -3.76 6.24
CA GLN A 455 -40.29 -2.96 5.05
C GLN A 455 -40.11 -1.46 5.33
N THR A 456 -40.52 -1.01 6.53
CA THR A 456 -40.25 0.35 7.00
C THR A 456 -38.74 0.60 7.16
N LEU A 457 -37.97 -0.39 7.61
CA LEU A 457 -36.51 -0.28 7.71
C LEU A 457 -35.84 -0.17 6.33
N LEU A 458 -36.25 -0.99 5.35
CA LEU A 458 -35.75 -0.92 3.97
C LEU A 458 -36.03 0.46 3.32
N LEU A 459 -37.26 0.99 3.48
CA LEU A 459 -37.61 2.33 2.97
C LEU A 459 -36.79 3.44 3.62
N ILE A 460 -36.56 3.38 4.95
CA ILE A 460 -35.70 4.35 5.64
C ILE A 460 -34.26 4.23 5.14
N GLN A 461 -33.69 3.01 5.01
CA GLN A 461 -32.33 2.85 4.48
C GLN A 461 -32.19 3.47 3.08
N PHE A 462 -33.12 3.17 2.16
CA PHE A 462 -33.10 3.71 0.80
C PHE A 462 -33.21 5.25 0.81
N LEU A 463 -34.06 5.81 1.69
CA LEU A 463 -34.19 7.24 1.88
C LEU A 463 -32.90 7.89 2.45
N CYS A 464 -32.19 7.24 3.37
CA CYS A 464 -30.86 7.68 3.80
C CYS A 464 -29.85 7.62 2.64
N GLN A 465 -29.84 6.54 1.86
CA GLN A 465 -28.93 6.35 0.74
C GLN A 465 -29.12 7.41 -0.36
N LEU A 466 -30.35 7.74 -0.74
CA LEU A 466 -30.65 8.82 -1.70
C LEU A 466 -30.28 10.22 -1.20
N ARG A 467 -30.25 10.45 0.12
CA ARG A 467 -29.83 11.72 0.74
C ARG A 467 -28.33 11.77 1.08
N THR A 468 -27.59 10.68 0.87
CA THR A 468 -26.16 10.61 1.19
C THR A 468 -25.35 11.14 0.00
N PRO A 469 -24.69 12.31 0.09
CA PRO A 469 -23.81 12.77 -0.97
C PRO A 469 -22.59 11.84 -1.09
N GLY A 470 -22.18 11.52 -2.31
CA GLY A 470 -21.06 10.64 -2.55
C GLY A 470 -20.92 10.17 -4.00
N PRO A 471 -20.00 9.24 -4.26
CA PRO A 471 -19.66 8.76 -5.60
C PRO A 471 -20.62 7.68 -6.15
N PHE A 472 -21.69 7.35 -5.43
CA PHE A 472 -22.67 6.34 -5.82
C PHE A 472 -23.96 6.99 -6.35
N GLU A 473 -24.25 6.75 -7.63
CA GLU A 473 -25.46 7.23 -8.30
C GLU A 473 -26.51 6.10 -8.41
N LEU A 474 -27.79 6.41 -8.25
CA LEU A 474 -28.85 5.39 -8.35
C LEU A 474 -28.85 4.72 -9.75
N LEU A 475 -28.78 3.39 -9.77
CA LEU A 475 -28.89 2.55 -10.96
C LEU A 475 -30.31 1.97 -11.08
N TYR A 476 -30.84 1.40 -9.99
CA TYR A 476 -32.18 0.82 -9.93
C TYR A 476 -32.80 1.02 -8.52
N PRO A 477 -34.10 1.35 -8.37
CA PRO A 477 -35.10 1.55 -9.43
C PRO A 477 -34.82 2.77 -10.32
N THR A 478 -35.41 2.76 -11.52
CA THR A 478 -35.25 3.82 -12.53
C THR A 478 -36.31 4.90 -12.40
N ALA A 479 -35.91 6.18 -12.42
CA ALA A 479 -36.83 7.30 -12.24
C ALA A 479 -37.76 7.60 -13.44
N SER A 480 -37.53 6.99 -14.61
CA SER A 480 -38.43 7.14 -15.76
C SER A 480 -39.65 6.21 -15.65
N PRO A 481 -40.88 6.71 -15.86
CA PRO A 481 -42.08 5.89 -15.93
C PRO A 481 -42.25 5.15 -17.27
N GLU A 482 -41.36 5.39 -18.25
CA GLU A 482 -41.30 4.59 -19.49
C GLU A 482 -40.80 3.18 -19.17
N ARG A 483 -41.73 2.30 -18.81
CA ARG A 483 -41.46 0.86 -18.70
C ARG A 483 -40.99 0.33 -20.05
N SER A 484 -39.80 -0.25 -20.11
CA SER A 484 -39.42 -1.10 -21.24
C SER A 484 -40.40 -2.27 -21.34
N SER A 485 -40.61 -2.81 -22.54
CA SER A 485 -41.44 -4.01 -22.72
C SER A 485 -40.91 -5.21 -21.92
N THR A 486 -39.59 -5.28 -21.72
CA THR A 486 -38.92 -6.27 -20.84
C THR A 486 -39.31 -6.10 -19.36
N GLN A 487 -39.60 -4.87 -18.90
CA GLN A 487 -40.00 -4.59 -17.51
C GLN A 487 -41.32 -5.28 -17.13
N ASP A 488 -42.29 -5.30 -18.06
CA ASP A 488 -43.61 -5.90 -17.86
C ASP A 488 -43.64 -7.40 -18.18
N ILE A 489 -42.82 -7.90 -19.12
CA ILE A 489 -42.66 -9.35 -19.35
C ILE A 489 -42.02 -10.00 -18.10
N LEU A 490 -40.96 -9.39 -17.54
CA LEU A 490 -40.31 -9.87 -16.30
C LEU A 490 -41.22 -9.84 -15.06
N SER A 491 -42.32 -9.09 -15.05
CA SER A 491 -43.29 -9.12 -13.94
C SER A 491 -44.45 -10.07 -14.20
N GLN A 492 -44.77 -10.38 -15.46
CA GLN A 492 -45.78 -11.38 -15.82
C GLN A 492 -45.25 -12.81 -15.73
N ALA A 493 -43.99 -13.06 -16.08
CA ALA A 493 -43.41 -14.41 -16.10
C ALA A 493 -43.22 -15.05 -14.71
N PHE A 494 -43.18 -14.23 -13.64
CA PHE A 494 -42.90 -14.67 -12.27
C PHE A 494 -44.08 -14.46 -11.29
N THR A 495 -45.26 -14.02 -11.74
CA THR A 495 -46.42 -13.82 -10.84
C THR A 495 -47.10 -15.14 -10.45
N THR A 496 -46.65 -15.76 -9.36
CA THR A 496 -47.40 -16.85 -8.74
C THR A 496 -48.66 -16.33 -8.03
N THR A 497 -49.79 -17.03 -8.15
CA THR A 497 -51.12 -16.57 -7.66
C THR A 497 -51.29 -16.55 -6.13
N LYS A 498 -50.20 -16.65 -5.37
CA LYS A 498 -50.17 -16.54 -3.90
C LYS A 498 -49.11 -15.59 -3.35
N GLU A 499 -48.26 -14.99 -4.17
CA GLU A 499 -47.23 -14.09 -3.66
C GLU A 499 -47.78 -12.70 -3.34
N SER A 500 -47.89 -12.47 -2.03
CA SER A 500 -48.50 -11.32 -1.37
C SER A 500 -48.23 -9.99 -2.07
N GLY A 501 -49.33 -9.27 -2.39
CA GLY A 501 -49.29 -7.90 -2.91
C GLY A 501 -48.53 -6.89 -2.02
N SER A 502 -48.16 -7.26 -0.79
CA SER A 502 -47.22 -6.51 0.06
C SER A 502 -45.84 -6.33 -0.60
N ARG A 503 -45.34 -7.29 -1.40
CA ARG A 503 -44.10 -7.10 -2.19
C ARG A 503 -44.28 -6.03 -3.26
N LEU A 504 -45.37 -6.11 -4.04
CA LEU A 504 -45.68 -5.16 -5.10
C LEU A 504 -45.88 -3.73 -4.54
N ARG A 505 -46.61 -3.60 -3.42
CA ARG A 505 -46.80 -2.33 -2.70
C ARG A 505 -45.44 -1.70 -2.30
N LEU A 506 -44.50 -2.49 -1.79
CA LEU A 506 -43.18 -1.97 -1.40
C LEU A 506 -42.35 -1.48 -2.60
N SER A 507 -42.37 -2.18 -3.73
CA SER A 507 -41.69 -1.70 -4.96
C SER A 507 -42.26 -0.35 -5.41
N VAL A 508 -43.58 -0.23 -5.50
CA VAL A 508 -44.27 1.01 -5.92
C VAL A 508 -43.99 2.18 -4.97
N LEU A 509 -43.75 1.93 -3.67
CA LEU A 509 -43.32 2.96 -2.73
C LEU A 509 -41.87 3.42 -3.00
N LEU A 510 -40.93 2.51 -3.29
CA LEU A 510 -39.56 2.87 -3.67
C LEU A 510 -39.50 3.64 -4.98
N ASP A 511 -40.27 3.23 -5.98
CA ASP A 511 -40.37 3.92 -7.28
C ASP A 511 -40.83 5.38 -7.08
N LYS A 512 -41.74 5.63 -6.14
CA LYS A 512 -42.25 6.98 -5.82
C LYS A 512 -41.26 7.82 -5.01
N VAL A 513 -40.50 7.21 -4.10
CA VAL A 513 -39.38 7.87 -3.41
C VAL A 513 -38.28 8.25 -4.42
N CYS A 514 -37.92 7.34 -5.32
CA CYS A 514 -36.96 7.57 -6.42
C CYS A 514 -37.40 8.74 -7.33
N PHE A 515 -38.65 8.71 -7.81
CA PHE A 515 -39.23 9.75 -8.65
C PHE A 515 -39.27 11.13 -7.97
N TYR A 516 -39.52 11.18 -6.67
CA TYR A 516 -39.49 12.42 -5.89
C TYR A 516 -38.08 13.05 -5.90
N TYR A 517 -37.04 12.29 -5.52
CA TYR A 517 -35.67 12.82 -5.49
C TYR A 517 -35.14 13.15 -6.88
N SER A 518 -35.48 12.37 -7.91
CA SER A 518 -35.14 12.71 -9.30
C SER A 518 -35.75 14.05 -9.74
N LYS A 519 -37.03 14.30 -9.43
CA LYS A 519 -37.66 15.61 -9.70
C LYS A 519 -37.14 16.75 -8.83
N GLN A 520 -36.63 16.47 -7.64
CA GLN A 520 -35.98 17.47 -6.81
C GLN A 520 -34.61 17.86 -7.37
N GLY A 521 -33.86 16.91 -7.94
CA GLY A 521 -32.63 17.17 -8.71
C GLY A 521 -32.86 18.09 -9.91
N TYR A 522 -33.82 17.76 -10.77
CA TYR A 522 -34.22 18.62 -11.90
C TYR A 522 -34.64 20.04 -11.48
N ARG A 523 -35.20 20.21 -10.27
CA ARG A 523 -35.52 21.53 -9.70
C ARG A 523 -34.32 22.27 -9.11
N SER A 524 -33.22 21.58 -8.82
CA SER A 524 -31.92 22.24 -8.59
C SER A 524 -31.37 22.70 -9.93
N ASP A 525 -31.35 21.84 -10.96
CA ASP A 525 -30.85 22.18 -12.30
C ASP A 525 -31.58 23.41 -12.90
N ASP A 526 -32.92 23.50 -12.76
CA ASP A 526 -33.73 24.65 -13.22
C ASP A 526 -33.48 25.96 -12.43
N ALA A 527 -32.91 25.88 -11.21
CA ALA A 527 -32.57 27.05 -10.38
C ALA A 527 -31.10 27.43 -10.53
N GLU A 528 -30.22 26.43 -10.59
CA GLU A 528 -28.79 26.59 -10.84
C GLU A 528 -28.54 26.97 -12.31
N THR A 529 -29.43 26.73 -13.28
CA THR A 529 -29.27 27.29 -14.64
C THR A 529 -29.35 28.82 -14.73
N GLN A 530 -29.67 29.54 -13.64
CA GLN A 530 -29.48 31.00 -13.52
C GLN A 530 -28.24 31.43 -12.71
N THR A 531 -27.40 30.49 -12.26
CA THR A 531 -26.06 30.74 -11.65
C THR A 531 -24.93 29.90 -12.27
N GLU A 532 -25.25 28.88 -13.08
CA GLU A 532 -24.33 28.06 -13.88
C GLU A 532 -23.79 28.80 -15.11
N GLN A 533 -24.41 29.92 -15.52
CA GLN A 533 -23.80 30.85 -16.47
C GLN A 533 -22.58 31.59 -15.88
N ASP A 534 -22.44 31.63 -14.55
CA ASP A 534 -21.22 32.11 -13.86
C ASP A 534 -20.26 30.97 -13.44
N LYS A 535 -20.65 29.69 -13.57
CA LYS A 535 -19.76 28.53 -13.32
C LYS A 535 -19.22 27.89 -14.60
N ASN A 536 -19.93 27.99 -15.73
CA ASN A 536 -19.48 27.49 -17.04
C ASN A 536 -18.80 28.58 -17.91
N GLN A 537 -18.47 29.74 -17.34
CA GLN A 537 -17.31 30.47 -17.84
C GLN A 537 -16.05 29.73 -17.39
N HIS A 538 -15.37 29.09 -18.35
CA HIS A 538 -14.05 28.53 -18.15
C HIS A 538 -13.01 29.66 -18.07
N PHE A 539 -13.07 30.44 -16.98
CA PHE A 539 -12.00 31.33 -16.58
C PHE A 539 -10.74 30.50 -16.30
N PRO A 540 -9.62 30.72 -17.01
CA PRO A 540 -8.34 30.13 -16.64
C PRO A 540 -7.81 30.88 -15.40
N GLY A 541 -8.37 30.57 -14.23
CA GLY A 541 -8.15 31.34 -12.99
C GLY A 541 -8.27 30.49 -11.72
N ASN A 542 -9.46 29.98 -11.39
CA ASN A 542 -9.66 29.23 -10.15
C ASN A 542 -9.23 27.75 -10.30
N ARG A 543 -7.97 27.48 -9.95
CA ARG A 543 -7.53 26.14 -9.54
C ARG A 543 -7.96 25.88 -8.10
N GLU A 544 -8.30 24.65 -7.76
CA GLU A 544 -8.54 24.26 -6.38
C GLU A 544 -7.21 24.23 -5.61
N HIS A 545 -7.17 24.83 -4.42
CA HIS A 545 -5.99 24.86 -3.56
C HIS A 545 -5.88 23.60 -2.68
N CYS A 546 -4.67 23.31 -2.20
CA CYS A 546 -4.39 22.22 -1.28
C CYS A 546 -4.85 22.55 0.16
N VAL A 547 -6.15 22.41 0.43
CA VAL A 547 -6.78 22.76 1.72
C VAL A 547 -6.43 21.78 2.86
N ASP A 548 -6.12 20.51 2.55
CA ASP A 548 -5.78 19.50 3.57
C ASP A 548 -4.48 18.75 3.17
N PRO A 549 -3.30 19.26 3.57
CA PRO A 549 -1.99 18.79 3.12
C PRO A 549 -1.52 17.53 3.87
N HIS A 550 -2.42 16.59 4.13
CA HIS A 550 -2.10 15.32 4.78
C HIS A 550 -2.09 14.13 3.81
N LEU A 551 -1.26 13.13 4.12
CA LEU A 551 -1.23 11.87 3.37
C LEU A 551 -2.37 10.96 3.84
N LYS A 552 -3.08 10.38 2.88
CA LYS A 552 -4.11 9.36 3.11
C LYS A 552 -3.50 8.00 3.41
N GLN A 553 -2.48 7.61 2.65
CA GLN A 553 -1.72 6.38 2.87
C GLN A 553 -0.34 6.44 2.21
N LEU A 554 0.57 5.56 2.63
CA LEU A 554 1.89 5.37 2.05
C LEU A 554 2.03 3.95 1.51
N TYR A 555 2.00 3.79 0.18
CA TYR A 555 2.14 2.49 -0.48
C TYR A 555 3.63 2.19 -0.74
N THR A 556 4.01 0.93 -0.49
CA THR A 556 5.40 0.45 -0.57
C THR A 556 5.46 -0.94 -1.18
N ASP A 557 6.47 -1.18 -2.03
CA ASP A 557 6.79 -2.50 -2.57
C ASP A 557 8.32 -2.74 -2.48
N PRO A 558 8.80 -3.74 -1.72
CA PRO A 558 8.01 -4.62 -0.86
C PRO A 558 7.31 -3.87 0.29
N PRO A 559 6.17 -4.35 0.81
CA PRO A 559 5.43 -3.68 1.87
C PRO A 559 6.24 -3.50 3.16
N LEU A 560 6.36 -2.26 3.63
CA LEU A 560 7.08 -1.92 4.86
C LEU A 560 6.19 -1.96 6.11
N ILE A 561 6.74 -2.48 7.20
CA ILE A 561 6.14 -2.34 8.54
C ILE A 561 6.61 -1.01 9.12
N LEU A 562 5.72 -0.02 9.14
CA LEU A 562 6.00 1.31 9.67
C LEU A 562 5.87 1.35 11.21
N SER A 563 6.82 2.02 11.85
CA SER A 563 6.83 2.36 13.27
C SER A 563 6.90 3.89 13.45
N PRO A 564 5.88 4.55 14.02
CA PRO A 564 4.56 3.97 14.37
C PRO A 564 3.78 3.53 13.11
N PRO A 565 2.70 2.74 13.26
CA PRO A 565 1.78 2.45 12.17
C PRO A 565 1.24 3.73 11.53
N PHE A 566 0.94 3.69 10.23
CA PHE A 566 0.55 4.88 9.45
C PHE A 566 -0.63 5.63 10.07
N ASN A 567 -0.49 6.95 10.19
CA ASN A 567 -1.51 7.87 10.67
C ASN A 567 -1.31 9.25 10.01
N PRO A 568 -2.32 9.84 9.34
CA PRO A 568 -2.17 11.12 8.66
C PRO A 568 -1.59 12.27 9.51
N SER A 569 -1.77 12.27 10.84
CA SER A 569 -1.21 13.28 11.74
C SER A 569 0.28 13.08 12.10
N VAL A 570 0.87 11.93 11.76
CA VAL A 570 2.28 11.61 12.06
C VAL A 570 3.14 11.84 10.82
N LYS A 571 4.19 12.67 10.97
CA LYS A 571 5.06 13.14 9.88
C LYS A 571 6.41 12.43 9.79
N GLU A 572 6.73 11.52 10.70
CA GLU A 572 8.00 10.79 10.75
C GLU A 572 7.75 9.31 11.03
N TYR A 573 8.35 8.44 10.20
CA TYR A 573 8.17 6.99 10.23
C TYR A 573 9.52 6.28 10.14
N HIS A 574 9.65 5.17 10.87
CA HIS A 574 10.79 4.27 10.81
C HIS A 574 10.37 2.90 10.27
N ALA A 575 11.21 2.28 9.44
CA ALA A 575 11.04 0.91 8.97
C ALA A 575 12.36 0.14 9.04
N GLU A 576 12.30 -1.12 9.48
CA GLU A 576 13.41 -2.08 9.37
C GLU A 576 13.28 -2.83 8.04
N VAL A 577 14.39 -2.98 7.32
CA VAL A 577 14.44 -3.52 5.95
C VAL A 577 15.42 -4.68 5.87
N ALA A 578 14.95 -5.86 5.49
CA ALA A 578 15.76 -7.07 5.43
C ALA A 578 16.93 -6.95 4.44
N PHE A 579 18.05 -7.62 4.73
CA PHE A 579 19.30 -7.51 3.96
C PHE A 579 19.13 -7.63 2.43
N ASP A 580 18.34 -8.58 1.91
CA ASP A 580 18.22 -8.79 0.45
C ASP A 580 17.33 -7.76 -0.27
N VAL A 581 16.61 -6.89 0.45
CA VAL A 581 15.81 -5.81 -0.14
C VAL A 581 16.71 -4.63 -0.52
N VAL A 582 17.26 -4.69 -1.74
CA VAL A 582 18.12 -3.65 -2.33
C VAL A 582 17.35 -2.47 -2.93
N THR A 583 16.07 -2.64 -3.24
CA THR A 583 15.20 -1.62 -3.84
C THR A 583 13.86 -1.51 -3.11
N LEU A 584 13.35 -0.30 -2.99
CA LEU A 584 12.00 0.00 -2.51
C LEU A 584 11.30 0.91 -3.52
N ARG A 585 10.11 0.52 -3.96
CA ARG A 585 9.21 1.40 -4.70
C ARG A 585 8.26 2.11 -3.73
N LEU A 586 8.11 3.42 -3.88
CA LEU A 586 7.35 4.27 -2.96
C LEU A 586 6.29 5.09 -3.70
N ARG A 587 5.04 5.07 -3.21
CA ARG A 587 3.92 5.89 -3.71
C ARG A 587 3.11 6.45 -2.53
N PRO A 588 3.28 7.72 -2.14
CA PRO A 588 2.38 8.41 -1.23
C PRO A 588 1.11 8.85 -1.96
N GLU A 589 -0.03 8.81 -1.26
CA GLU A 589 -1.30 9.34 -1.77
C GLU A 589 -1.86 10.40 -0.80
N PRO A 590 -2.32 11.58 -1.27
CA PRO A 590 -2.85 12.65 -0.43
C PRO A 590 -4.31 12.38 -0.01
N ILE A 591 -4.80 13.08 1.01
CA ILE A 591 -6.23 13.11 1.39
C ILE A 591 -7.02 13.96 0.40
N ASN A 592 -6.55 15.16 0.08
CA ASN A 592 -7.18 16.08 -0.87
C ASN A 592 -6.56 15.90 -2.27
N SER A 593 -7.39 15.70 -3.29
CA SER A 593 -6.98 15.52 -4.69
C SER A 593 -6.35 16.75 -5.35
N ALA A 594 -6.52 17.94 -4.77
CA ALA A 594 -5.85 19.17 -5.18
C ALA A 594 -4.43 19.33 -4.58
N CYS A 595 -4.02 18.45 -3.66
CA CYS A 595 -2.66 18.42 -3.14
C CYS A 595 -1.76 17.54 -4.01
N HIS A 596 -0.59 18.07 -4.38
CA HIS A 596 0.39 17.39 -5.21
C HIS A 596 1.47 16.72 -4.32
N ILE A 597 2.19 15.74 -4.88
CA ILE A 597 3.15 14.91 -4.15
C ILE A 597 4.47 14.85 -4.93
N HIS A 598 5.57 15.18 -4.28
CA HIS A 598 6.92 15.05 -4.84
C HIS A 598 7.88 14.38 -3.85
N LEU A 599 8.76 13.53 -4.36
CA LEU A 599 9.74 12.80 -3.56
C LEU A 599 11.12 13.48 -3.63
N ASP A 600 11.71 13.72 -2.44
CA ASP A 600 12.94 14.48 -2.13
C ASP A 600 13.04 15.94 -2.59
N GLU A 601 12.58 16.27 -3.80
CA GLU A 601 12.85 17.52 -4.51
C GLU A 601 11.53 18.24 -4.85
N HIS A 602 11.54 19.58 -4.91
CA HIS A 602 10.32 20.38 -5.12
C HIS A 602 9.52 20.04 -6.39
N ARG A 603 10.19 19.55 -7.44
CA ARG A 603 9.59 19.01 -8.67
C ARG A 603 9.97 17.54 -8.89
N GLY A 604 10.23 16.82 -7.80
CA GLY A 604 10.49 15.39 -7.80
C GLY A 604 9.28 14.58 -8.25
N PRO A 605 9.46 13.28 -8.53
CA PRO A 605 8.37 12.43 -8.99
C PRO A 605 7.38 12.11 -7.84
N ARG A 606 6.12 11.85 -8.17
CA ARG A 606 5.09 11.34 -7.24
C ARG A 606 5.33 9.88 -6.82
N GLU A 607 6.11 9.15 -7.62
CA GLU A 607 6.40 7.73 -7.45
C GLU A 607 7.82 7.44 -7.91
N ALA A 608 8.60 6.67 -7.15
CA ALA A 608 9.95 6.30 -7.54
C ALA A 608 10.43 4.97 -6.93
N ASN A 609 11.34 4.32 -7.64
CA ASN A 609 12.14 3.19 -7.20
C ASN A 609 13.46 3.71 -6.58
N TYR A 610 13.62 3.49 -5.28
CA TYR A 610 14.76 3.89 -4.47
C TYR A 610 15.74 2.74 -4.23
N PRO A 611 17.06 2.96 -4.36
CA PRO A 611 18.07 2.02 -3.88
C PRO A 611 18.23 2.16 -2.37
N VAL A 612 18.04 1.07 -1.63
CA VAL A 612 18.14 1.07 -0.16
C VAL A 612 19.56 0.64 0.22
N GLY A 613 20.40 1.59 0.65
CA GLY A 613 21.76 1.30 1.13
C GLY A 613 21.74 0.63 2.50
N LEU A 614 22.78 -0.16 2.82
CA LEU A 614 22.94 -0.74 4.16
C LEU A 614 22.97 0.34 5.25
N GLY A 615 22.35 0.06 6.39
CA GLY A 615 22.21 1.04 7.48
C GLY A 615 21.14 2.10 7.19
N ASN A 616 21.42 3.35 7.51
CA ASN A 616 20.42 4.43 7.53
C ASN A 616 20.19 5.03 6.13
N SER A 617 18.96 4.88 5.63
CA SER A 617 18.43 5.60 4.47
C SER A 617 17.28 6.52 4.90
N LYS A 618 17.07 7.60 4.16
CA LYS A 618 15.98 8.57 4.39
C LYS A 618 15.40 9.03 3.06
N ILE A 619 14.07 9.11 2.99
CA ILE A 619 13.31 9.70 1.88
C ILE A 619 12.45 10.82 2.45
N ASN A 620 12.37 11.96 1.74
CA ASN A 620 11.44 13.04 2.08
C ASN A 620 10.25 12.99 1.12
N ILE A 621 9.05 13.19 1.65
CA ILE A 621 7.80 13.24 0.88
C ILE A 621 7.21 14.63 1.06
N LEU A 622 7.19 15.41 -0.01
CA LEU A 622 6.67 16.78 -0.04
C LEU A 622 5.20 16.73 -0.48
N VAL A 623 4.31 17.30 0.33
CA VAL A 623 2.92 17.62 -0.07
C VAL A 623 2.88 19.08 -0.47
N THR A 624 2.46 19.37 -1.69
CA THR A 624 2.54 20.69 -2.32
C THR A 624 1.19 21.23 -2.78
N ASP A 625 1.10 22.55 -2.91
CA ASP A 625 0.14 23.23 -3.77
C ASP A 625 0.83 23.67 -5.07
N GLU A 626 0.20 23.42 -6.23
CA GLU A 626 0.67 23.85 -7.55
C GLU A 626 -0.26 24.90 -8.20
N SER A 627 -1.23 25.45 -7.44
CA SER A 627 -2.20 26.44 -7.92
C SER A 627 -1.55 27.59 -8.70
N ASP A 628 -0.50 28.19 -8.16
CA ASP A 628 0.01 29.50 -8.58
C ASP A 628 1.07 29.41 -9.70
N ASN A 629 1.24 28.22 -10.29
CA ASN A 629 1.89 27.97 -11.60
C ASN A 629 3.38 28.39 -11.73
N THR A 630 3.98 28.93 -10.68
CA THR A 630 5.36 29.44 -10.64
C THR A 630 6.29 28.37 -10.07
N GLU A 631 6.18 28.05 -8.78
CA GLU A 631 6.86 26.93 -8.11
C GLU A 631 5.89 26.18 -7.17
N PRO A 632 6.07 24.86 -6.94
CA PRO A 632 5.25 24.10 -5.99
C PRO A 632 5.50 24.54 -4.54
N VAL A 633 4.46 25.01 -3.86
CA VAL A 633 4.53 25.49 -2.48
C VAL A 633 4.44 24.30 -1.53
N VAL A 634 5.50 24.00 -0.77
CA VAL A 634 5.52 22.86 0.16
C VAL A 634 4.67 23.15 1.40
N MET A 635 3.50 22.51 1.47
CA MET A 635 2.51 22.66 2.53
C MET A 635 2.80 21.74 3.73
N THR A 636 3.41 20.59 3.50
CA THR A 636 3.87 19.68 4.56
C THR A 636 4.92 18.70 4.05
N ILE A 637 5.82 18.28 4.94
CA ILE A 637 6.84 17.25 4.68
C ILE A 637 6.57 16.05 5.59
N TYR A 638 6.60 14.85 5.01
CA TYR A 638 6.71 13.58 5.73
C TYR A 638 8.10 12.99 5.49
N ILE A 639 8.61 12.22 6.46
CA ILE A 639 9.93 11.64 6.41
C ILE A 639 9.83 10.13 6.67
N LEU A 640 10.35 9.34 5.73
CA LEU A 640 10.54 7.90 5.91
C LEU A 640 12.02 7.61 6.20
N HIS A 641 12.31 7.23 7.44
CA HIS A 641 13.58 6.66 7.86
C HIS A 641 13.55 5.14 7.67
N MET A 642 14.62 4.59 7.10
CA MET A 642 14.76 3.16 6.85
C MET A 642 16.10 2.67 7.40
N TYR A 643 16.10 1.57 8.13
CA TYR A 643 17.31 0.87 8.52
C TYR A 643 17.39 -0.47 7.78
N ARG A 644 18.32 -0.59 6.82
CA ARG A 644 18.57 -1.85 6.14
C ARG A 644 19.60 -2.69 6.87
N GLU A 645 19.20 -3.89 7.27
CA GLU A 645 20.02 -4.83 8.01
C GLU A 645 21.31 -5.20 7.27
N SER A 646 22.39 -5.40 8.02
CA SER A 646 23.58 -6.07 7.49
C SER A 646 23.31 -7.57 7.30
N ARG A 647 24.11 -8.26 6.46
CA ARG A 647 23.90 -9.68 6.17
C ARG A 647 23.87 -10.51 7.47
N PRO A 648 22.82 -11.33 7.73
CA PRO A 648 22.71 -12.11 8.97
C PRO A 648 23.93 -13.00 9.18
N SER A 649 24.59 -12.87 10.34
CA SER A 649 25.87 -13.52 10.65
C SER A 649 25.73 -14.40 11.88
N LEU A 650 26.15 -15.66 11.79
CA LEU A 650 26.14 -16.60 12.92
C LEU A 650 27.53 -16.64 13.57
N PRO A 651 27.69 -16.24 14.86
CA PRO A 651 28.97 -16.35 15.54
C PRO A 651 29.43 -17.81 15.64
N MET A 652 30.56 -18.13 15.02
CA MET A 652 31.02 -19.51 14.92
C MET A 652 31.76 -20.01 16.16
N PHE A 653 31.41 -21.22 16.60
CA PHE A 653 32.05 -21.93 17.71
C PHE A 653 32.27 -23.40 17.31
N GLY A 654 33.52 -23.78 17.01
CA GLY A 654 33.90 -25.17 16.69
C GLY A 654 34.21 -25.41 15.20
N ASP A 655 33.96 -26.65 14.76
CA ASP A 655 34.27 -27.13 13.41
C ASP A 655 33.45 -26.37 12.35
N HIS A 656 34.11 -26.01 11.25
CA HIS A 656 33.53 -25.22 10.17
C HIS A 656 34.12 -25.60 8.82
N VAL A 657 33.35 -25.36 7.75
CA VAL A 657 33.85 -25.38 6.38
C VAL A 657 34.15 -23.96 5.93
N MET A 658 35.25 -23.77 5.20
CA MET A 658 35.48 -22.51 4.50
C MET A 658 34.72 -22.56 3.17
N CYS A 659 33.98 -21.49 2.86
CA CYS A 659 33.19 -21.38 1.64
C CYS A 659 33.66 -20.17 0.84
N GLY A 660 33.87 -20.34 -0.46
CA GLY A 660 34.37 -19.32 -1.39
C GLY A 660 33.30 -18.90 -2.38
N PHE A 661 33.34 -17.64 -2.83
CA PHE A 661 32.45 -17.12 -3.88
C PHE A 661 33.09 -15.96 -4.66
N VAL A 662 32.72 -15.84 -5.94
CA VAL A 662 33.20 -14.77 -6.85
C VAL A 662 32.05 -13.86 -7.32
N GLN A 663 30.83 -14.41 -7.44
CA GLN A 663 29.60 -13.69 -7.80
C GLN A 663 28.41 -14.23 -6.99
N ASP A 664 27.45 -13.37 -6.62
CA ASP A 664 26.20 -13.74 -5.93
C ASP A 664 25.14 -14.10 -6.99
N CYS A 665 24.39 -15.19 -6.79
CA CYS A 665 23.43 -15.68 -7.79
C CYS A 665 22.27 -14.71 -8.11
N GLY A 666 22.06 -13.67 -7.29
CA GLY A 666 21.13 -12.59 -7.62
C GLY A 666 21.58 -11.68 -8.76
N LEU A 667 22.86 -11.71 -9.16
CA LEU A 667 23.39 -10.93 -10.28
C LEU A 667 24.58 -11.64 -10.94
N VAL A 668 24.30 -12.53 -11.90
CA VAL A 668 25.33 -13.32 -12.61
C VAL A 668 26.03 -12.47 -13.67
N VAL A 669 27.28 -12.09 -13.38
CA VAL A 669 28.16 -11.26 -14.22
C VAL A 669 28.98 -12.11 -15.19
N GLN A 670 29.30 -13.35 -14.82
CA GLN A 670 29.98 -14.34 -15.64
C GLN A 670 29.13 -15.62 -15.75
N PRO A 671 28.33 -15.79 -16.81
CA PRO A 671 27.51 -17.00 -16.99
C PRO A 671 28.31 -18.30 -17.06
N ASP A 672 29.56 -18.24 -17.52
CA ASP A 672 30.46 -19.39 -17.66
C ASP A 672 31.18 -19.78 -16.36
N GLN A 673 30.75 -19.24 -15.21
CA GLN A 673 31.34 -19.45 -13.88
C GLN A 673 30.24 -19.73 -12.84
N PRO A 674 30.53 -20.50 -11.78
CA PRO A 674 29.59 -20.73 -10.69
C PRO A 674 29.19 -19.43 -9.96
N CYS A 675 28.07 -19.46 -9.25
CA CYS A 675 27.59 -18.37 -8.40
C CYS A 675 27.23 -18.89 -7.02
N GLY A 676 27.21 -18.00 -6.02
CA GLY A 676 26.97 -18.38 -4.63
C GLY A 676 28.19 -19.04 -3.99
N LEU A 677 27.96 -19.73 -2.87
CA LEU A 677 29.00 -20.29 -2.01
C LEU A 677 29.36 -21.73 -2.42
N GLU A 678 30.65 -21.95 -2.68
CA GLU A 678 31.23 -23.27 -2.97
C GLU A 678 32.21 -23.68 -1.87
N PRO A 679 32.40 -24.98 -1.56
CA PRO A 679 33.44 -25.44 -0.63
C PRO A 679 34.85 -24.98 -1.03
N TYR A 680 35.45 -24.11 -0.22
CA TYR A 680 36.81 -23.60 -0.44
C TYR A 680 37.83 -24.45 0.32
N PHE A 681 38.32 -25.47 -0.36
CA PHE A 681 39.50 -26.21 0.07
C PHE A 681 40.75 -25.37 -0.20
N GLY A 682 41.15 -24.56 0.79
CA GLY A 682 42.31 -23.68 0.70
C GLY A 682 43.64 -24.43 0.52
N PRO A 683 44.80 -23.73 0.41
CA PRO A 683 46.10 -24.32 0.06
C PRO A 683 46.50 -25.55 0.90
N GLN A 684 46.11 -25.56 2.18
CA GLN A 684 46.32 -26.63 3.15
C GLN A 684 45.74 -28.00 2.73
N SER A 685 44.81 -28.04 1.77
CA SER A 685 44.12 -29.27 1.34
C SER A 685 44.88 -30.09 0.30
N ILE A 686 45.80 -29.50 -0.46
CA ILE A 686 46.53 -30.15 -1.57
C ILE A 686 48.02 -30.26 -1.23
N GLY A 687 48.33 -30.98 -0.14
CA GLY A 687 49.69 -31.42 0.23
C GLY A 687 50.70 -30.35 0.65
N ASN A 688 50.45 -29.06 0.39
CA ASN A 688 51.33 -27.95 0.75
C ASN A 688 50.84 -27.25 2.03
N THR A 689 51.49 -27.56 3.16
CA THR A 689 51.09 -27.16 4.52
C THR A 689 51.38 -25.68 4.87
N GLN A 690 51.42 -24.78 3.90
CA GLN A 690 51.79 -23.37 4.10
C GLN A 690 50.77 -22.42 3.44
N ALA A 691 50.44 -21.33 4.15
CA ALA A 691 49.75 -20.19 3.57
C ALA A 691 50.66 -19.50 2.52
N PRO A 692 50.12 -18.68 1.59
CA PRO A 692 50.93 -18.02 0.57
C PRO A 692 52.05 -17.18 1.20
N THR A 693 53.31 -17.58 0.99
CA THR A 693 54.49 -16.94 1.60
C THR A 693 55.02 -15.73 0.81
N GLN A 694 54.44 -15.44 -0.35
CA GLN A 694 54.86 -14.36 -1.26
C GLN A 694 53.80 -13.25 -1.37
N PRO A 695 54.21 -11.96 -1.32
CA PRO A 695 53.30 -10.86 -1.60
C PRO A 695 52.88 -10.85 -3.07
N CYS A 696 51.65 -10.42 -3.35
CA CYS A 696 51.13 -10.31 -4.72
C CYS A 696 51.96 -9.30 -5.54
N MET A 697 52.18 -9.60 -6.83
CA MET A 697 53.02 -8.77 -7.71
C MET A 697 52.28 -7.65 -8.45
N SER A 698 50.94 -7.60 -8.41
CA SER A 698 50.08 -6.50 -8.91
C SER A 698 48.80 -6.42 -8.06
N GLY A 699 47.97 -5.39 -8.22
CA GLY A 699 46.72 -5.18 -7.48
C GLY A 699 45.45 -5.77 -8.13
N ASP A 700 45.54 -6.37 -9.32
CA ASP A 700 44.43 -6.98 -10.06
C ASP A 700 44.45 -8.52 -10.05
N VAL A 701 45.20 -9.13 -9.13
CA VAL A 701 45.30 -10.59 -9.02
C VAL A 701 43.92 -11.16 -8.70
N LEU A 702 43.52 -12.17 -9.50
CA LEU A 702 42.26 -12.88 -9.33
C LEU A 702 42.17 -13.52 -7.93
N GLY A 703 40.94 -13.76 -7.47
CA GLY A 703 40.69 -14.31 -6.16
C GLY A 703 39.20 -14.51 -5.93
N ARG A 704 38.85 -14.76 -4.67
CA ARG A 704 37.46 -14.96 -4.23
C ARG A 704 37.26 -14.42 -2.82
N TRP A 705 36.02 -14.08 -2.49
CA TRP A 705 35.62 -13.88 -1.11
C TRP A 705 35.52 -15.23 -0.43
N VAL A 706 36.05 -15.35 0.79
CA VAL A 706 36.02 -16.59 1.59
C VAL A 706 35.40 -16.27 2.96
N VAL A 707 34.51 -17.14 3.43
CA VAL A 707 33.78 -17.00 4.70
C VAL A 707 33.66 -18.36 5.40
N PRO A 708 33.82 -18.46 6.73
CA PRO A 708 33.56 -19.70 7.47
C PRO A 708 32.05 -19.93 7.63
N CYS A 709 31.60 -21.17 7.43
CA CYS A 709 30.20 -21.58 7.55
C CYS A 709 30.05 -22.98 8.19
N LEU A 710 28.84 -23.33 8.61
CA LEU A 710 28.48 -24.74 8.86
C LEU A 710 28.18 -25.48 7.55
N SER A 711 27.65 -24.80 6.53
CA SER A 711 27.42 -25.35 5.20
C SER A 711 27.43 -24.28 4.11
N CYS A 712 28.15 -24.53 3.02
CA CYS A 712 28.13 -23.63 1.85
C CYS A 712 26.76 -23.60 1.14
N ALA A 713 25.87 -24.56 1.41
CA ALA A 713 24.53 -24.58 0.81
C ALA A 713 23.54 -23.60 1.46
N ASP A 714 23.84 -23.02 2.62
CA ASP A 714 22.98 -22.05 3.32
C ASP A 714 23.80 -20.88 3.86
N ASN A 715 23.67 -19.72 3.18
CA ASN A 715 24.40 -18.49 3.49
C ASN A 715 24.10 -17.93 4.89
N ARG A 716 23.02 -18.36 5.56
CA ARG A 716 22.67 -17.96 6.93
C ARG A 716 23.51 -18.70 7.99
N THR A 717 24.24 -19.74 7.59
CA THR A 717 25.10 -20.54 8.48
C THR A 717 26.55 -20.05 8.53
N CYS A 718 26.82 -18.86 7.96
CA CYS A 718 28.14 -18.29 7.79
C CYS A 718 28.40 -17.12 8.73
N ASP A 719 29.67 -16.89 9.10
CA ASP A 719 30.08 -15.71 9.85
C ASP A 719 30.60 -14.61 8.92
N TRP A 720 29.66 -13.85 8.35
CA TRP A 720 29.89 -12.67 7.50
C TRP A 720 30.63 -11.52 8.17
N ARG A 721 31.01 -11.64 9.45
CA ARG A 721 31.95 -10.74 10.13
C ARG A 721 33.41 -11.10 9.82
N GLU A 722 33.69 -12.38 9.57
CA GLU A 722 35.02 -12.95 9.28
C GLU A 722 35.26 -13.17 7.77
N VAL A 723 34.43 -12.56 6.91
CA VAL A 723 34.55 -12.68 5.44
C VAL A 723 35.73 -11.88 4.90
N ALA A 724 36.68 -12.57 4.27
CA ALA A 724 37.92 -12.00 3.75
C ALA A 724 38.04 -12.15 2.23
N TRP A 725 38.81 -11.27 1.58
CA TRP A 725 39.21 -11.48 0.18
C TRP A 725 40.51 -12.28 0.13
N GLN A 726 40.49 -13.41 -0.57
CA GLN A 726 41.65 -14.26 -0.78
C GLN A 726 42.07 -14.21 -2.26
N PRO A 727 43.17 -13.51 -2.61
CA PRO A 727 43.77 -13.61 -3.93
C PRO A 727 44.40 -14.99 -4.16
N ASP A 728 44.44 -15.44 -5.40
CA ASP A 728 44.95 -16.77 -5.77
C ASP A 728 46.50 -16.78 -5.75
N GLY A 729 47.09 -17.60 -4.88
CA GLY A 729 48.53 -17.90 -4.86
C GLY A 729 49.47 -16.86 -4.23
N CYS A 730 48.93 -15.80 -3.64
CA CYS A 730 49.70 -14.75 -2.95
C CYS A 730 48.88 -14.10 -1.80
N TYR A 731 49.41 -13.04 -1.18
CA TYR A 731 48.66 -12.16 -0.27
C TYR A 731 49.00 -10.69 -0.51
N HIS A 732 48.14 -9.77 -0.08
CA HIS A 732 48.47 -8.34 -0.04
C HIS A 732 48.96 -7.96 1.37
N PRO A 733 50.23 -7.53 1.54
CA PRO A 733 50.75 -7.09 2.83
C PRO A 733 49.91 -5.98 3.46
N PHE A 734 49.50 -6.19 4.72
CA PHE A 734 48.95 -5.14 5.57
C PHE A 734 50.09 -4.34 6.19
N LEU A 735 50.11 -3.04 5.94
CA LEU A 735 51.08 -2.11 6.54
C LEU A 735 50.58 -1.61 7.90
N ASP A 736 51.40 -1.69 8.93
CA ASP A 736 51.12 -0.99 10.18
C ASP A 736 51.27 0.54 10.02
N LEU A 737 50.98 1.30 11.08
CA LEU A 737 51.03 2.76 11.01
C LEU A 737 52.47 3.29 10.78
N PRO A 738 53.52 2.84 11.51
CA PRO A 738 54.90 3.27 11.25
C PRO A 738 55.38 2.98 9.83
N LEU A 739 55.22 1.75 9.32
CA LEU A 739 55.66 1.38 7.97
C LEU A 739 54.91 2.17 6.88
N LEU A 740 53.62 2.42 7.10
CA LEU A 740 52.84 3.25 6.18
C LEU A 740 53.26 4.73 6.21
N GLN A 741 53.52 5.30 7.40
CA GLN A 741 54.01 6.69 7.53
C GLN A 741 55.43 6.87 6.98
N GLU A 742 56.28 5.84 7.07
CA GLU A 742 57.60 5.79 6.45
C GLU A 742 57.49 5.78 4.92
N CYS A 743 56.79 4.79 4.35
CA CYS A 743 56.53 4.70 2.91
C CYS A 743 55.98 6.01 2.33
N MET A 744 54.94 6.57 2.97
CA MET A 744 54.22 7.73 2.43
C MET A 744 55.01 9.05 2.57
N ARG A 745 56.16 9.07 3.24
CA ARG A 745 56.98 10.27 3.41
C ARG A 745 57.46 10.82 2.07
N ASP A 746 57.36 12.13 1.92
CA ASP A 746 57.67 12.91 0.73
C ASP A 746 56.88 12.52 -0.54
N LYS A 747 55.87 11.63 -0.45
CA LYS A 747 55.02 11.28 -1.60
C LYS A 747 53.96 12.35 -1.88
N LYS A 748 53.66 12.53 -3.16
CA LYS A 748 52.56 13.36 -3.67
C LYS A 748 51.55 12.48 -4.39
N VAL A 749 50.33 12.34 -3.85
CA VAL A 749 49.29 11.46 -4.41
C VAL A 749 48.14 12.27 -4.99
N MET A 750 48.03 12.25 -6.31
CA MET A 750 46.98 12.92 -7.08
C MET A 750 45.88 11.90 -7.42
N PHE A 751 44.63 12.21 -7.12
CA PHE A 751 43.47 11.36 -7.43
C PHE A 751 42.59 12.01 -8.50
N ILE A 752 42.18 11.27 -9.53
CA ILE A 752 41.21 11.74 -10.53
C ILE A 752 40.10 10.71 -10.76
N GLY A 753 38.87 11.11 -10.43
CA GLY A 753 37.71 10.24 -10.58
C GLY A 753 36.49 10.63 -9.77
N ASP A 754 35.56 9.68 -9.66
CA ASP A 754 34.26 9.91 -9.03
C ASP A 754 34.31 9.79 -7.50
N SER A 755 33.15 9.83 -6.85
CA SER A 755 33.00 9.65 -5.41
C SER A 755 33.63 8.37 -4.87
N THR A 756 33.69 7.27 -5.64
CA THR A 756 34.29 6.00 -5.18
C THR A 756 35.81 6.04 -5.17
N ASN A 757 36.43 6.78 -6.10
CA ASN A 757 37.85 7.07 -6.08
C ASN A 757 38.20 8.01 -4.91
N ARG A 758 37.33 8.98 -4.58
CA ARG A 758 37.46 9.81 -3.37
C ARG A 758 37.34 8.99 -2.06
N GLY A 759 36.57 7.91 -2.05
CA GLY A 759 36.52 6.95 -0.94
C GLY A 759 37.87 6.28 -0.64
N MET A 760 38.67 5.99 -1.68
CA MET A 760 40.04 5.48 -1.53
C MET A 760 40.99 6.56 -0.98
N MET A 761 40.84 7.81 -1.44
CA MET A 761 41.61 8.95 -0.94
C MET A 761 41.39 9.18 0.56
N TYR A 762 40.13 9.24 1.00
CA TYR A 762 39.83 9.45 2.42
C TYR A 762 40.32 8.28 3.31
N PHE A 763 40.20 7.03 2.83
CA PHE A 763 40.73 5.88 3.56
C PHE A 763 42.27 5.92 3.69
N LEU A 764 42.99 6.37 2.65
CA LEU A 764 44.43 6.60 2.71
C LEU A 764 44.77 7.69 3.73
N MET A 765 44.06 8.83 3.70
CA MET A 765 44.28 9.93 4.64
C MET A 765 44.05 9.51 6.09
N GLU A 766 42.95 8.81 6.37
CA GLU A 766 42.64 8.25 7.69
C GLU A 766 43.72 7.27 8.15
N ARG A 767 44.13 6.33 7.29
CA ARG A 767 45.14 5.30 7.62
C ARG A 767 46.53 5.85 7.88
N VAL A 768 46.88 7.00 7.32
CA VAL A 768 48.18 7.67 7.49
C VAL A 768 48.15 8.64 8.69
N ASN A 769 47.05 9.36 8.92
CA ASN A 769 46.91 10.31 10.04
C ASN A 769 46.37 9.67 11.34
N SER A 770 45.89 8.43 11.32
CA SER A 770 45.10 7.77 12.39
C SER A 770 43.70 8.33 12.63
N SER A 771 43.35 9.47 12.03
CA SER A 771 42.01 10.06 12.03
C SER A 771 41.82 10.94 10.80
N LEU A 772 40.59 11.00 10.29
CA LEU A 772 40.22 11.95 9.24
C LEU A 772 39.67 13.24 9.90
N GLU A 773 40.42 14.35 9.83
CA GLU A 773 39.99 15.63 10.42
C GLU A 773 39.08 16.46 9.51
N ASP A 774 39.19 16.27 8.19
CA ASP A 774 38.48 17.04 7.17
C ASP A 774 37.80 16.12 6.14
N TRP A 775 36.56 16.45 5.77
CA TRP A 775 35.73 15.73 4.83
C TRP A 775 34.76 16.69 4.14
N GLY A 776 34.53 16.48 2.83
CA GLY A 776 33.52 17.24 2.10
C GLY A 776 32.97 16.51 0.87
N LYS A 777 31.75 16.88 0.48
CA LYS A 777 31.20 16.60 -0.85
C LYS A 777 31.77 17.61 -1.85
N ALA A 778 33.08 17.50 -2.11
CA ALA A 778 33.77 18.40 -3.02
C ALA A 778 33.38 18.15 -4.48
N HIS A 779 33.07 19.24 -5.18
CA HIS A 779 32.82 19.29 -6.62
C HIS A 779 34.01 19.90 -7.38
N ASP A 780 34.81 20.72 -6.68
CA ASP A 780 36.06 21.33 -7.15
C ASP A 780 37.28 20.44 -6.86
N SER A 781 38.47 20.91 -7.27
CA SER A 781 39.72 20.23 -6.96
C SER A 781 40.20 20.52 -5.53
N LEU A 782 40.54 19.46 -4.78
CA LEU A 782 41.05 19.52 -3.40
C LEU A 782 42.57 19.40 -3.37
N VAL A 783 43.22 20.08 -2.42
CA VAL A 783 44.64 19.89 -2.10
C VAL A 783 44.86 19.89 -0.58
N TYR A 784 45.47 18.83 -0.08
CA TYR A 784 45.78 18.60 1.34
C TYR A 784 47.30 18.55 1.54
N HIS A 785 47.83 19.54 2.26
CA HIS A 785 49.28 19.67 2.53
C HIS A 785 49.72 19.05 3.87
N ASN A 786 48.80 18.85 4.81
CA ASN A 786 49.11 18.42 6.18
C ASN A 786 48.80 16.93 6.44
N VAL A 787 48.87 16.07 5.41
CA VAL A 787 48.80 14.61 5.60
C VAL A 787 50.18 14.09 6.03
N ASN A 788 50.22 13.04 6.85
CA ASN A 788 51.46 12.48 7.42
C ASN A 788 52.30 13.55 8.14
N GLN A 789 51.66 14.33 9.02
CA GLN A 789 52.29 15.45 9.75
C GLN A 789 52.84 16.59 8.85
N GLY A 790 52.50 16.61 7.55
CA GLY A 790 53.04 17.54 6.55
C GLY A 790 54.00 16.89 5.54
N HIS A 791 54.33 15.61 5.71
CA HIS A 791 55.23 14.89 4.82
C HIS A 791 54.57 14.29 3.58
N THR A 792 53.24 14.19 3.54
CA THR A 792 52.51 13.64 2.38
C THR A 792 51.56 14.70 1.83
N HIS A 793 51.59 14.90 0.52
CA HIS A 793 50.62 15.75 -0.17
C HIS A 793 49.57 14.86 -0.84
N VAL A 794 48.30 15.24 -0.72
CA VAL A 794 47.18 14.55 -1.39
C VAL A 794 46.34 15.57 -2.14
N SER A 795 46.07 15.35 -3.43
CA SER A 795 45.16 16.18 -4.21
C SER A 795 44.09 15.32 -4.90
N TYR A 796 42.95 15.91 -5.23
CA TYR A 796 41.83 15.22 -5.87
C TYR A 796 41.10 16.13 -6.85
N SER A 797 40.65 15.58 -7.99
CA SER A 797 39.74 16.27 -8.92
C SER A 797 38.57 15.36 -9.30
N TYR A 798 37.34 15.89 -9.22
CA TYR A 798 36.13 15.12 -9.53
C TYR A 798 35.96 14.94 -11.04
N TYR A 799 35.92 13.69 -11.51
CA TYR A 799 35.65 13.36 -12.91
C TYR A 799 34.77 12.11 -13.07
N PRO A 800 33.78 12.11 -13.99
CA PRO A 800 33.21 13.23 -14.74
C PRO A 800 32.24 14.06 -13.90
N GLN A 801 32.17 15.37 -14.13
CA GLN A 801 31.28 16.28 -13.39
C GLN A 801 29.81 16.14 -13.87
N PHE A 802 29.11 15.12 -13.37
CA PHE A 802 27.77 14.75 -13.87
C PHE A 802 26.68 15.81 -13.66
N TRP A 803 26.85 16.75 -12.72
CA TRP A 803 25.92 17.86 -12.48
C TRP A 803 25.96 18.94 -13.57
N LEU A 804 27.05 19.02 -14.36
CA LEU A 804 27.10 19.89 -15.54
C LEU A 804 26.38 19.22 -16.72
N GLU A 805 25.81 20.03 -17.61
CA GLU A 805 25.31 19.55 -18.90
C GLU A 805 26.42 18.90 -19.73
N LYS A 806 26.06 17.98 -20.62
CA LYS A 806 27.01 17.20 -21.44
C LYS A 806 28.02 18.07 -22.22
N ASN A 807 27.59 19.25 -22.69
CA ASN A 807 28.41 20.17 -23.48
C ASN A 807 29.32 21.06 -22.61
N HIS A 808 28.97 21.24 -21.33
CA HIS A 808 29.68 22.08 -20.37
C HIS A 808 30.68 21.28 -19.50
N ARG A 809 30.60 19.95 -19.49
CA ARG A 809 31.55 19.06 -18.79
C ARG A 809 32.98 19.23 -19.33
N PRO A 810 34.01 19.34 -18.46
CA PRO A 810 35.39 19.31 -18.90
C PRO A 810 35.73 17.97 -19.56
N THR A 811 36.65 17.98 -20.53
CA THR A 811 37.25 16.75 -21.06
C THR A 811 38.17 16.13 -20.01
N PHE A 812 38.35 14.81 -20.04
CA PHE A 812 39.28 14.12 -19.13
C PHE A 812 40.70 14.71 -19.19
N GLN A 813 41.15 15.06 -20.41
CA GLN A 813 42.41 15.78 -20.63
C GLN A 813 42.49 17.07 -19.80
N ARG A 814 41.50 17.98 -19.91
CA ARG A 814 41.50 19.25 -19.17
C ARG A 814 41.45 19.06 -17.66
N ALA A 815 40.68 18.09 -17.17
CA ALA A 815 40.62 17.78 -15.75
C ALA A 815 41.96 17.25 -15.21
N LEU A 816 42.65 16.40 -15.98
CA LEU A 816 43.98 15.90 -15.63
C LEU A 816 45.05 17.01 -15.68
N GLU A 817 45.02 17.87 -16.70
CA GLU A 817 45.88 19.04 -16.82
C GLU A 817 45.71 20.01 -15.64
N GLN A 818 44.46 20.29 -15.23
CA GLN A 818 44.14 21.10 -14.05
C GLN A 818 44.63 20.46 -12.74
N LEU A 819 44.47 19.15 -12.58
CA LEU A 819 44.98 18.43 -11.40
C LEU A 819 46.51 18.44 -11.32
N ILE A 820 47.20 18.21 -12.44
CA ILE A 820 48.66 18.29 -12.53
C ILE A 820 49.12 19.70 -12.18
N GLN A 821 48.54 20.73 -12.81
CA GLN A 821 48.93 22.13 -12.61
C GLN A 821 48.70 22.60 -11.16
N SER A 822 47.58 22.24 -10.54
CA SER A 822 47.28 22.57 -9.14
C SER A 822 48.10 21.78 -8.11
N SER A 823 48.72 20.67 -8.52
CA SER A 823 49.57 19.84 -7.66
C SER A 823 51.08 20.15 -7.76
N ARG A 824 51.49 21.03 -8.68
CA ARG A 824 52.90 21.45 -8.87
C ARG A 824 53.49 22.09 -7.59
N PRO A 825 54.80 21.94 -7.32
CA PRO A 825 55.80 21.22 -8.11
C PRO A 825 55.64 19.69 -7.97
N LEU A 826 55.91 18.95 -9.04
CA LEU A 826 55.86 17.50 -9.10
C LEU A 826 57.24 16.96 -9.52
N GLU A 827 57.61 15.78 -9.01
CA GLU A 827 58.82 15.07 -9.41
C GLU A 827 58.49 13.97 -10.43
N ASN A 828 59.30 13.81 -11.48
CA ASN A 828 59.17 12.70 -12.42
C ASN A 828 59.78 11.40 -11.83
N SER A 829 59.17 10.89 -10.76
CA SER A 829 59.64 9.74 -9.98
C SER A 829 58.47 9.03 -9.28
N HIS A 830 58.70 7.82 -8.76
CA HIS A 830 57.73 7.06 -7.94
C HIS A 830 57.33 7.73 -6.60
N ARG A 831 57.87 8.92 -6.27
CA ARG A 831 57.35 9.77 -5.19
C ARG A 831 56.07 10.49 -5.61
N THR A 832 55.93 10.81 -6.89
CA THR A 832 54.67 11.28 -7.47
C THR A 832 53.82 10.07 -7.85
N VAL A 833 52.55 10.11 -7.47
CA VAL A 833 51.57 9.04 -7.68
C VAL A 833 50.32 9.65 -8.31
N LEU A 834 49.77 9.01 -9.35
CA LEU A 834 48.49 9.36 -9.96
C LEU A 834 47.53 8.17 -9.87
N VAL A 835 46.46 8.30 -9.08
CA VAL A 835 45.40 7.28 -8.92
C VAL A 835 44.19 7.70 -9.76
N ALA A 836 43.92 7.00 -10.86
CA ALA A 836 42.88 7.37 -11.82
C ALA A 836 41.80 6.28 -11.95
N GLY A 837 40.51 6.66 -11.95
CA GLY A 837 39.42 5.76 -12.30
C GLY A 837 38.13 5.96 -11.51
N GLY A 838 37.17 5.04 -11.68
CA GLY A 838 35.82 5.18 -11.13
C GLY A 838 34.92 3.99 -11.43
N VAL A 839 33.60 4.14 -11.31
CA VAL A 839 32.68 2.98 -11.37
C VAL A 839 32.40 2.54 -12.81
N GLN A 840 32.01 3.44 -13.72
CA GLN A 840 31.53 3.08 -15.07
C GLN A 840 31.95 4.04 -16.20
N TRP A 841 32.82 5.01 -15.95
CA TRP A 841 33.20 6.02 -16.97
C TRP A 841 34.58 5.78 -17.61
N LEU A 842 35.46 5.04 -16.95
CA LEU A 842 36.82 4.78 -17.44
C LEU A 842 36.77 3.87 -18.67
N SER A 843 37.72 4.01 -19.59
CA SER A 843 37.86 3.18 -20.79
C SER A 843 39.29 3.23 -21.33
N ALA A 844 39.64 2.34 -22.26
CA ALA A 844 40.98 2.33 -22.89
C ALA A 844 41.38 3.68 -23.51
N ASN A 845 40.42 4.45 -24.05
CA ASN A 845 40.69 5.79 -24.59
C ASN A 845 41.10 6.81 -23.51
N HIS A 846 40.57 6.70 -22.28
CA HIS A 846 41.00 7.55 -21.17
C HIS A 846 42.44 7.25 -20.76
N LEU A 847 42.85 5.97 -20.79
CA LEU A 847 44.23 5.57 -20.50
C LEU A 847 45.22 6.08 -21.57
N ARG A 848 44.81 6.08 -22.85
CA ARG A 848 45.58 6.70 -23.95
C ARG A 848 45.79 8.20 -23.70
N ILE A 849 44.72 8.93 -23.37
CA ILE A 849 44.80 10.37 -23.05
C ILE A 849 45.67 10.62 -21.80
N LEU A 850 45.56 9.78 -20.77
CA LEU A 850 46.40 9.86 -19.57
C LEU A 850 47.88 9.77 -19.94
N LYS A 851 48.23 8.79 -20.79
CA LYS A 851 49.60 8.62 -21.32
C LYS A 851 50.08 9.86 -22.10
N GLU A 852 49.28 10.34 -23.06
CA GLU A 852 49.62 11.49 -23.91
C GLU A 852 49.80 12.80 -23.10
N VAL A 853 49.07 12.95 -21.99
CA VAL A 853 49.25 14.08 -21.05
C VAL A 853 50.53 13.90 -20.24
N LEU A 854 50.78 12.74 -19.63
CA LEU A 854 52.00 12.50 -18.84
C LEU A 854 53.28 12.56 -19.68
N GLU A 855 53.23 12.13 -20.94
CA GLU A 855 54.35 12.26 -21.88
C GLU A 855 54.72 13.72 -22.14
N ARG A 856 53.72 14.60 -22.29
CA ARG A 856 53.88 16.04 -22.56
C ARG A 856 54.20 16.87 -21.32
N GLU A 857 53.70 16.49 -20.14
CA GLU A 857 54.01 17.16 -18.87
C GLU A 857 55.35 16.70 -18.25
N GLU A 858 56.12 15.86 -18.95
CA GLU A 858 57.40 15.26 -18.52
C GLU A 858 57.29 14.37 -17.27
N LEU A 859 56.13 13.75 -17.04
CA LEU A 859 55.80 12.92 -15.86
C LEU A 859 55.69 11.41 -16.20
N GLN A 860 56.58 10.94 -17.07
CA GLN A 860 56.55 9.58 -17.64
C GLN A 860 56.95 8.46 -16.65
N ASN A 861 57.71 8.79 -15.60
CA ASN A 861 58.25 7.86 -14.61
C ASN A 861 57.53 7.94 -13.24
N ILE A 862 56.36 8.58 -13.18
CA ILE A 862 55.54 8.60 -11.96
C ILE A 862 54.84 7.25 -11.75
N MET A 863 54.40 6.96 -10.53
CA MET A 863 53.59 5.77 -10.27
C MET A 863 52.12 6.03 -10.66
N VAL A 864 51.67 5.47 -11.78
CA VAL A 864 50.25 5.49 -12.16
C VAL A 864 49.55 4.24 -11.62
N VAL A 865 48.42 4.43 -10.94
CA VAL A 865 47.56 3.37 -10.41
C VAL A 865 46.16 3.53 -10.98
N VAL A 866 45.73 2.55 -11.79
CA VAL A 866 44.39 2.51 -12.38
C VAL A 866 43.44 1.80 -11.43
N LYS A 867 42.48 2.55 -10.86
CA LYS A 867 41.28 1.96 -10.27
C LYS A 867 40.39 1.50 -11.42
N SER A 868 40.12 0.19 -11.49
CA SER A 868 39.23 -0.36 -12.53
C SER A 868 37.77 0.05 -12.32
N LEU A 869 36.88 -0.48 -13.16
CA LEU A 869 35.43 -0.31 -13.01
C LEU A 869 34.92 -0.92 -11.69
N GLY A 870 33.66 -0.67 -11.35
CA GLY A 870 33.04 -1.18 -10.13
C GLY A 870 31.59 -1.55 -10.34
N MET A 871 31.05 -2.35 -9.42
CA MET A 871 29.63 -2.64 -9.41
C MET A 871 28.84 -1.39 -8.97
N GLY A 872 27.72 -1.16 -9.64
CA GLY A 872 26.90 0.04 -9.50
C GLY A 872 25.91 0.15 -10.65
N PHE A 873 24.96 1.07 -10.55
CA PHE A 873 23.96 1.36 -11.59
C PHE A 873 23.23 0.09 -12.10
N HIS A 874 23.11 -0.93 -11.25
CA HIS A 874 22.60 -2.27 -11.60
C HIS A 874 21.18 -2.52 -11.04
N LEU A 875 20.59 -1.50 -10.41
CA LEU A 875 19.21 -1.48 -9.92
C LEU A 875 18.41 -0.49 -10.76
N PRO A 876 17.13 -0.76 -11.08
CA PRO A 876 16.28 0.18 -11.78
C PRO A 876 15.89 1.34 -10.85
N VAL A 877 16.60 2.46 -10.94
CA VAL A 877 16.40 3.64 -10.10
C VAL A 877 15.93 4.81 -10.96
N ASP A 878 14.81 5.43 -10.58
CA ASP A 878 14.22 6.51 -11.37
C ASP A 878 15.11 7.76 -11.40
N GLY A 879 15.18 8.40 -12.58
CA GLY A 879 16.08 9.53 -12.84
C GLY A 879 17.58 9.17 -12.93
N ILE A 880 17.96 7.90 -12.72
CA ILE A 880 19.36 7.44 -12.70
C ILE A 880 19.60 6.43 -13.84
N HIS A 881 20.77 6.52 -14.49
CA HIS A 881 21.16 5.53 -15.49
C HIS A 881 21.21 4.12 -14.86
N SER A 882 20.56 3.16 -15.49
CA SER A 882 20.45 1.78 -14.99
C SER A 882 20.85 0.79 -16.09
N LEU A 883 21.77 -0.12 -15.79
CA LEU A 883 22.21 -1.18 -16.67
C LEU A 883 21.24 -2.37 -16.62
N SER A 884 20.96 -2.97 -17.78
CA SER A 884 20.35 -4.29 -17.84
C SER A 884 21.34 -5.38 -17.39
N PRO A 885 20.89 -6.61 -17.05
CA PRO A 885 21.80 -7.71 -16.72
C PRO A 885 22.86 -7.97 -17.81
N ARG A 886 22.49 -7.79 -19.08
CA ARG A 886 23.42 -7.84 -20.21
C ARG A 886 24.43 -6.68 -20.19
N GLY A 887 24.00 -5.47 -19.86
CA GLY A 887 24.90 -4.32 -19.69
C GLY A 887 25.94 -4.54 -18.58
N VAL A 888 25.55 -5.21 -17.49
CA VAL A 888 26.48 -5.61 -16.41
C VAL A 888 27.50 -6.67 -16.89
N GLN A 889 27.09 -7.60 -17.75
CA GLN A 889 28.00 -8.58 -18.38
C GLN A 889 28.94 -7.93 -19.42
N GLU A 890 28.48 -6.88 -20.11
CA GLU A 890 29.29 -6.09 -21.04
C GLU A 890 30.28 -5.17 -20.29
N LEU A 891 29.91 -4.63 -19.12
CA LEU A 891 30.80 -3.90 -18.21
C LEU A 891 32.03 -4.73 -17.80
N TYR A 892 31.85 -6.03 -17.54
CA TYR A 892 32.95 -6.94 -17.21
C TYR A 892 33.93 -7.17 -18.37
N LYS A 893 33.46 -7.08 -19.62
CA LYS A 893 34.31 -7.18 -20.82
C LYS A 893 35.14 -5.92 -21.02
N GLU A 894 34.55 -4.73 -20.87
CA GLU A 894 35.31 -3.47 -20.93
C GLU A 894 36.28 -3.33 -19.74
N ASN A 895 35.95 -3.86 -18.56
CA ASN A 895 36.89 -3.92 -17.44
C ASN A 895 38.17 -4.70 -17.79
N LYS A 896 38.04 -5.87 -18.44
CA LYS A 896 39.20 -6.64 -18.94
C LYS A 896 40.01 -5.88 -19.99
N ASN A 897 39.35 -5.11 -20.84
CA ASN A 897 40.01 -4.23 -21.83
C ASN A 897 40.86 -3.15 -21.12
N ILE A 898 40.27 -2.43 -20.16
CA ILE A 898 40.94 -1.41 -19.34
C ILE A 898 42.15 -1.98 -18.60
N ILE A 899 42.00 -3.12 -17.91
CA ILE A 899 43.11 -3.79 -17.20
C ILE A 899 44.25 -4.13 -18.16
N THR A 900 43.93 -4.64 -19.35
CA THR A 900 44.91 -5.02 -20.38
C THR A 900 45.66 -3.80 -20.92
N THR A 901 44.96 -2.72 -21.27
CA THR A 901 45.57 -1.47 -21.74
C THR A 901 46.43 -0.82 -20.66
N ALA A 902 46.00 -0.80 -19.40
CA ALA A 902 46.78 -0.25 -18.30
C ALA A 902 48.12 -0.99 -18.12
N LYS A 903 48.09 -2.32 -18.16
CA LYS A 903 49.30 -3.15 -18.11
C LYS A 903 50.22 -2.97 -19.32
N GLN A 904 49.66 -2.76 -20.51
CA GLN A 904 50.44 -2.42 -21.73
C GLN A 904 51.18 -1.08 -21.61
N TYR A 905 50.71 -0.16 -20.77
CA TYR A 905 51.39 1.12 -20.48
C TYR A 905 52.26 1.06 -19.20
N GLY A 906 52.41 -0.11 -18.58
CA GLY A 906 53.21 -0.28 -17.36
C GLY A 906 52.56 0.26 -16.09
N TYR A 907 51.26 0.57 -16.12
CA TYR A 907 50.54 1.10 -14.97
C TYR A 907 50.14 -0.02 -14.01
N GLU A 908 50.15 0.29 -12.71
CA GLU A 908 49.57 -0.58 -11.70
C GLU A 908 48.05 -0.60 -11.84
N VAL A 909 47.39 -1.70 -11.48
CA VAL A 909 45.93 -1.83 -11.59
C VAL A 909 45.37 -2.39 -10.28
N ILE A 910 44.21 -1.90 -9.87
CA ILE A 910 43.42 -2.42 -8.75
C ILE A 910 42.05 -2.79 -9.31
N ASP A 911 41.73 -4.09 -9.39
CA ASP A 911 40.44 -4.50 -9.94
C ASP A 911 39.32 -4.38 -8.90
N THR A 912 38.61 -3.24 -8.90
CA THR A 912 37.46 -3.05 -8.02
C THR A 912 36.20 -3.75 -8.50
N LEU A 913 36.12 -4.24 -9.75
CA LEU A 913 34.92 -4.90 -10.26
C LEU A 913 34.80 -6.33 -9.70
N ILE A 914 35.87 -7.13 -9.76
CA ILE A 914 35.87 -8.49 -9.19
C ILE A 914 35.58 -8.48 -7.68
N LEU A 915 36.08 -7.48 -6.97
CA LEU A 915 35.86 -7.29 -5.54
C LEU A 915 34.40 -6.90 -5.20
N THR A 916 33.79 -6.03 -6.01
CA THR A 916 32.44 -5.50 -5.73
C THR A 916 31.31 -6.36 -6.28
N MET A 917 31.51 -7.11 -7.37
CA MET A 917 30.43 -7.88 -8.01
C MET A 917 29.90 -9.04 -7.14
N GLY A 918 30.77 -9.73 -6.40
CA GLY A 918 30.37 -10.77 -5.46
C GLY A 918 29.58 -10.24 -4.26
N ARG A 919 29.77 -8.97 -3.88
CA ARG A 919 29.14 -8.33 -2.72
C ARG A 919 28.25 -7.16 -3.13
N TYR A 920 27.67 -7.23 -4.33
CA TYR A 920 26.96 -6.09 -4.97
C TYR A 920 25.86 -5.47 -4.09
N LYS A 921 25.18 -6.30 -3.29
CA LYS A 921 24.11 -5.90 -2.36
C LYS A 921 24.60 -5.00 -1.23
N GLU A 922 25.90 -4.93 -0.95
CA GLU A 922 26.48 -4.26 0.23
C GLU A 922 26.86 -2.78 0.01
N PHE A 923 26.20 -2.12 -0.95
CA PHE A 923 26.33 -0.67 -1.10
C PHE A 923 25.73 0.07 0.11
N LEU A 924 26.40 1.16 0.49
CA LEU A 924 25.98 2.16 1.47
C LEU A 924 25.25 3.31 0.76
N GLN A 925 24.92 4.40 1.47
CA GLN A 925 24.05 5.46 0.96
C GLN A 925 24.49 6.05 -0.40
N GLY A 926 23.64 5.92 -1.43
CA GLY A 926 23.80 6.63 -2.71
C GLY A 926 22.86 6.16 -3.82
N ARG A 927 22.26 7.11 -4.57
CA ARG A 927 21.28 6.84 -5.65
C ARG A 927 21.79 5.94 -6.81
N CYS A 928 23.10 5.68 -6.90
CA CYS A 928 23.71 4.80 -7.89
C CYS A 928 23.87 3.33 -7.46
N ALA A 929 23.60 2.97 -6.19
CA ALA A 929 23.98 1.67 -5.62
C ALA A 929 25.46 1.27 -5.84
N CYS A 930 26.34 2.27 -5.88
CA CYS A 930 27.75 2.14 -6.29
C CYS A 930 28.76 2.54 -5.20
N HIS A 931 28.28 3.04 -4.06
CA HIS A 931 29.11 3.44 -2.93
C HIS A 931 29.35 2.25 -1.99
N PHE A 932 30.57 1.71 -1.98
CA PHE A 932 30.99 0.71 -0.98
C PHE A 932 31.67 1.33 0.25
N HIS A 933 31.52 2.66 0.43
CA HIS A 933 31.98 3.41 1.58
C HIS A 933 30.96 4.47 2.01
N GLU A 934 31.02 4.84 3.29
CA GLU A 934 30.37 5.98 3.91
C GLU A 934 31.41 6.69 4.81
N VAL A 935 31.21 7.97 5.11
CA VAL A 935 32.08 8.70 6.05
C VAL A 935 31.26 9.18 7.23
N GLU A 936 31.46 8.52 8.37
CA GLU A 936 30.72 8.78 9.61
C GLU A 936 31.44 9.84 10.47
N LYS A 937 30.67 10.57 11.29
CA LYS A 937 31.18 11.65 12.15
C LYS A 937 31.23 11.23 13.62
N LEU A 938 32.43 10.91 14.11
CA LEU A 938 32.68 10.50 15.49
C LEU A 938 32.70 11.73 16.43
N SER A 939 32.03 11.58 17.57
CA SER A 939 31.89 12.63 18.60
C SER A 939 32.55 12.18 19.90
N PHE A 940 33.82 12.54 20.10
CA PHE A 940 34.60 12.20 21.29
C PHE A 940 34.57 13.28 22.37
N SER A 941 34.65 12.88 23.64
CA SER A 941 34.59 13.76 24.79
C SER A 941 35.96 14.04 25.43
N LYS A 942 36.38 15.31 25.38
CA LYS A 942 37.42 15.96 26.22
C LYS A 942 38.88 15.46 26.12
N ALA A 943 39.63 16.18 25.26
CA ALA A 943 41.00 16.72 25.49
C ALA A 943 42.24 15.77 25.42
N PRO A 944 43.45 16.29 25.12
CA PRO A 944 43.81 17.61 24.57
C PRO A 944 44.75 17.62 23.33
N LEU A 945 44.49 18.56 22.41
CA LEU A 945 45.45 19.29 21.55
C LEU A 945 46.40 18.54 20.59
N HIS A 946 46.26 18.79 19.28
CA HIS A 946 47.31 19.53 18.54
C HIS A 946 46.75 20.35 17.35
N ARG A 947 47.64 21.06 16.62
CA ARG A 947 47.39 22.19 15.70
C ARG A 947 46.40 21.94 14.55
N LYS A 948 45.53 22.94 14.30
CA LYS A 948 44.70 23.09 13.09
C LYS A 948 45.51 23.05 11.78
N MET A 949 44.96 22.39 10.75
CA MET A 949 45.38 22.53 9.35
C MET A 949 45.05 23.93 8.79
N LYS A 950 45.72 24.33 7.71
CA LYS A 950 45.36 25.51 6.88
C LYS A 950 45.04 25.06 5.46
N ILE A 951 43.87 25.45 4.96
CA ILE A 951 43.49 25.33 3.55
C ILE A 951 43.85 26.65 2.86
N LEU A 952 44.34 26.58 1.63
CA LEU A 952 44.66 27.73 0.78
C LEU A 952 43.82 27.65 -0.50
N GLN A 953 42.69 28.36 -0.52
CA GLN A 953 41.89 28.51 -1.74
C GLN A 953 42.46 29.67 -2.57
N HIS A 954 42.85 29.40 -3.81
CA HIS A 954 43.22 30.43 -4.78
C HIS A 954 42.03 30.79 -5.66
N PHE A 955 41.28 31.81 -5.25
CA PHE A 955 40.48 32.62 -6.17
C PHE A 955 41.34 33.75 -6.73
N GLN A 956 41.37 33.89 -8.05
CA GLN A 956 42.11 34.97 -8.73
C GLN A 956 41.40 35.36 -10.03
N GLU A 957 40.59 36.42 -9.97
CA GLU A 957 40.21 37.22 -11.14
C GLU A 957 40.59 38.69 -10.90
N PRO A 958 41.07 39.44 -11.92
CA PRO A 958 41.33 40.87 -11.79
C PRO A 958 40.02 41.65 -11.91
N GLY A 959 39.79 42.60 -10.99
CA GLY A 959 38.55 43.39 -10.99
C GLY A 959 38.55 44.59 -11.93
N THR A 960 37.34 45.05 -12.26
CA THR A 960 37.05 46.41 -12.72
C THR A 960 35.86 46.96 -11.95
N GLU A 961 35.94 48.24 -11.57
CA GLU A 961 34.85 48.97 -10.92
C GLU A 961 33.70 49.19 -11.93
N THR A 962 32.43 49.21 -11.52
CA THR A 962 31.76 50.47 -11.14
C THR A 962 30.40 50.26 -10.46
N SER A 963 29.90 51.33 -9.82
CA SER A 963 28.73 51.36 -8.93
C SER A 963 27.36 51.07 -9.60
N GLY A 964 26.46 50.38 -8.89
CA GLY A 964 25.08 50.09 -9.31
C GLY A 964 24.13 49.79 -8.14
N ILE A 965 23.28 50.75 -7.77
CA ILE A 965 22.45 50.84 -6.55
C ILE A 965 21.49 49.65 -6.29
N LYS A 966 21.23 49.37 -5.00
CA LYS A 966 20.38 48.29 -4.46
C LYS A 966 18.85 48.47 -4.66
N THR A 967 18.15 47.36 -4.89
CA THR A 967 16.89 46.86 -4.23
C THR A 967 16.58 45.48 -4.85
N GLY A 968 15.99 44.47 -4.19
CA GLY A 968 15.53 44.24 -2.81
C GLY A 968 14.72 42.94 -2.75
N PHE A 969 14.62 42.26 -1.60
CA PHE A 969 14.06 40.90 -1.35
C PHE A 969 14.95 39.73 -1.87
N SER A 970 15.44 38.74 -1.10
CA SER A 970 15.16 38.15 0.24
C SER A 970 14.01 37.14 0.29
N ASP A 971 14.10 35.95 0.91
CA ASP A 971 15.24 35.07 1.29
C ASP A 971 14.69 33.65 1.60
N GLN A 972 15.50 32.58 1.46
CA GLN A 972 15.20 31.25 2.04
C GLN A 972 16.23 30.89 3.12
N PRO A 973 15.83 30.32 4.27
CA PRO A 973 16.69 30.22 5.45
C PRO A 973 17.69 29.05 5.37
N THR A 974 18.94 29.37 5.03
CA THR A 974 20.07 28.50 5.35
C THR A 974 20.37 28.58 6.86
N LEU A 975 20.45 27.43 7.52
CA LEU A 975 20.77 27.35 8.96
C LEU A 975 22.28 27.52 9.18
N GLN A 976 22.68 28.70 9.66
CA GLN A 976 23.99 28.91 10.29
C GLN A 976 23.89 29.80 11.54
N ASP A 977 24.40 29.24 12.65
CA ASP A 977 25.05 29.88 13.81
C ASP A 977 24.47 31.17 14.41
N GLN A 978 23.77 31.02 15.55
CA GLN A 978 23.90 31.99 16.65
C GLN A 978 25.10 31.60 17.54
N ASP A 979 26.25 32.18 17.26
CA ASP A 979 27.46 31.97 18.07
C ASP A 979 27.47 32.89 19.31
N LYS A 980 27.54 32.28 20.51
CA LYS A 980 28.12 32.91 21.70
C LYS A 980 28.51 31.91 22.80
N TRP A 981 29.82 31.75 22.92
CA TRP A 981 30.61 31.29 24.08
C TRP A 981 30.89 29.78 24.26
N ALA A 982 32.18 29.49 24.08
CA ALA A 982 33.01 28.51 24.80
C ALA A 982 32.88 27.00 24.50
N GLY A 983 33.81 26.49 23.68
CA GLY A 983 34.26 25.09 23.73
C GLY A 983 34.39 24.42 22.36
N SER A 984 35.60 24.39 21.77
CA SER A 984 35.83 23.72 20.49
C SER A 984 35.94 22.20 20.63
N ASN A 985 34.90 21.48 20.19
CA ASN A 985 34.97 20.03 19.98
C ASN A 985 35.41 19.73 18.54
N SER A 986 36.59 19.13 18.36
CA SER A 986 37.03 18.59 17.08
C SER A 986 36.38 17.24 16.83
N SER A 987 35.35 17.19 16.00
CA SER A 987 34.81 15.93 15.47
C SER A 987 35.82 15.29 14.53
N THR A 988 36.07 14.00 14.70
CA THR A 988 36.85 13.19 13.76
C THR A 988 35.91 12.38 12.88
N TYR A 989 36.33 12.08 11.65
CA TYR A 989 35.58 11.27 10.71
C TYR A 989 36.21 9.87 10.57
N HIS A 990 35.40 8.90 10.13
CA HIS A 990 35.80 7.52 9.88
C HIS A 990 35.25 7.01 8.55
N VAL A 991 36.08 6.37 7.71
CA VAL A 991 35.66 5.78 6.43
C VAL A 991 35.20 4.34 6.64
N ARG A 992 33.90 4.17 6.85
CA ARG A 992 33.24 2.88 7.00
C ARG A 992 33.02 2.20 5.65
N GLY A 993 33.25 0.89 5.56
CA GLY A 993 32.83 0.05 4.42
C GLY A 993 33.82 -1.07 4.09
N ALA A 994 33.45 -2.32 4.41
CA ALA A 994 34.37 -3.47 4.33
C ALA A 994 34.91 -3.74 2.91
N VAL A 995 34.08 -3.58 1.88
CA VAL A 995 34.51 -3.78 0.48
C VAL A 995 35.47 -2.66 0.03
N ASN A 996 35.22 -1.41 0.44
CA ASN A 996 36.15 -0.29 0.19
C ASN A 996 37.47 -0.44 0.94
N GLN A 997 37.41 -0.91 2.19
CA GLN A 997 38.57 -1.22 3.01
C GLN A 997 39.49 -2.22 2.31
N VAL A 998 38.96 -3.27 1.66
CA VAL A 998 39.78 -4.24 0.91
C VAL A 998 40.49 -3.59 -0.29
N TYR A 999 39.79 -2.94 -1.23
CA TYR A 999 40.48 -2.34 -2.39
C TYR A 999 41.40 -1.16 -2.01
N SER A 1000 41.12 -0.48 -0.90
CA SER A 1000 41.99 0.57 -0.38
C SER A 1000 43.21 0.01 0.37
N HIS A 1001 43.12 -1.13 1.06
CA HIS A 1001 44.31 -1.83 1.56
C HIS A 1001 45.17 -2.37 0.41
N ILE A 1002 44.57 -2.85 -0.68
CA ILE A 1002 45.31 -3.23 -1.90
C ILE A 1002 46.06 -2.01 -2.46
N LEU A 1003 45.43 -0.82 -2.53
CA LEU A 1003 46.12 0.42 -2.90
C LEU A 1003 47.35 0.67 -2.02
N LEU A 1004 47.18 0.73 -0.70
CA LEU A 1004 48.31 1.01 0.22
C LEU A 1004 49.42 -0.03 0.09
N SER A 1005 49.06 -1.32 -0.05
CA SER A 1005 50.01 -2.40 -0.31
C SER A 1005 50.82 -2.17 -1.59
N ARG A 1006 50.18 -1.76 -2.69
CA ARG A 1006 50.86 -1.47 -3.97
C ARG A 1006 51.75 -0.21 -3.91
N LEU A 1007 51.30 0.84 -3.24
CA LEU A 1007 52.06 2.11 -3.11
C LEU A 1007 53.39 1.97 -2.35
N CYS A 1008 53.56 0.91 -1.56
CA CYS A 1008 54.72 0.67 -0.67
C CYS A 1008 55.49 -0.62 -1.00
N MET A 1009 55.31 -1.21 -2.19
CA MET A 1009 55.96 -2.48 -2.57
C MET A 1009 57.50 -2.45 -2.60
N SER A 1010 58.11 -1.27 -2.66
CA SER A 1010 59.56 -1.08 -2.47
C SER A 1010 59.99 -1.30 -1.03
N ASP A 1011 59.13 -0.92 -0.09
CA ASP A 1011 59.45 -0.74 1.33
C ASP A 1011 59.05 -1.99 2.15
N ILE A 1012 58.39 -2.95 1.49
CA ILE A 1012 58.07 -4.30 1.98
C ILE A 1012 59.16 -5.32 1.56
N LYS A 1013 60.12 -4.92 0.72
CA LYS A 1013 61.21 -5.77 0.20
C LYS A 1013 62.58 -5.52 0.84
N ASN A 1014 62.66 -4.54 1.75
CA ASN A 1014 63.85 -4.20 2.54
C ASN A 1014 63.58 -4.46 4.03
#